data_AF-A0A9Q9N587-F1
#
_entry.id   AF-A0A9Q9N587-F1
#
_cell.length_a   1.000
_cell.length_b   1.000
_cell.length_c   1.000
_cell.angle_alpha   90.00
_cell.angle_beta   90.00
_cell.angle_gamma   90.00
#
_symmetry.space_group_name_H-M   'P 1'
#
loop_
_entity.id
_entity.type
_entity.pdbx_description
1 polymer ?
#
loop_
_entity_poly.entity_id
_entity_poly.type
_entity_poly.pdbx_seq_one_letter_code
_entity_poly.pdbx_strand_id
1 'polypeptide(L)'
;MKHTEQLDILYKLKKEIEKSDHTSFVHTINQMIKKVYLDHYTMTFVGHFSAGKSTIINNLIGQDILPSSPVPTTSNTALVTVSDTPGITANIEGQRYTELSSYDDVKQMNKENYHVESIDIRFQSEDYRNGFTFQDTPGVDSNVKSHSHSTNQFLYTSNMVFYTVDYNHVQSALNFQFMKQLNQAGIPVTFVINQIDKHNDEELSFDAFKSRVSKSLTEWDIQLEEIFYVTKFDHPENQFSAFKSFMHQQDANREPIEAFVSRMVSFIQKHQSQYLMEQMEACLEELNTTAEAFDTDYKRYLEQSSVHSEAQLINNHDALRDHLTKKRKNIIDNAYIMSHEMREHIRYYLESMTKDFSVGGLFNKRKKIEQAREERLSTLMSALQTQVTQEIVKPLQTDMAFLTRFIDDTNLNNKILNQNIEIPSNLVTDLYQTQVQISNQYVLTFSESLMKQIGQYVQNISKPLDEEIISNVKAEVHEETNNHETDTYERYRTLHTLKTSLDTENYQHYYIHLDDSLDKLIDRTKMTYTPSQSVENKTENINEQSAVTTDSQQSKRHQIEAALSTLSNLSLYDTQVNQMRETLNRLDNQVIKIGVFGTFSAGKSSLINALLGDQYLVSSPNPTTAATTEISYGHQNTVTFKTKEMLLSELNDVVEAVDYQFDSINDFLTQDLTDLKARIDKNKLAFIEAIEKNYTFYETLIEDGYDRAIPKEEHRKWSAEDEYATFVRTVHLQLEHEWLKDKIIVDSLGLYSNNQRHTNETEKILASADLILYVSYFNHAFTDNDKAFIEHMKEMNQLVENQAFKMVINATDLAETPDDLAAVHEYTRDALAQVGMHCDIFDVSSREALRGGDQGVTQLKSAIQTFADIESKQVLENQVIHQLEAITQSLDTMLQDVESNALQVEQNRAYLKKFENTPVFPKQILQSVQNQYRSELEDQIYYLNERLNIQLLDHVKTVFNTQMTDANDFKTAKRHAAKTYLDQIHQKLYLEQTLMINRMKKHFEAQFAHQLAPVITDMSQHHVILQPETQISVEGIEEAYLQLDLTTFISALPKQLTKKNILQPKQQQKLQTEIKDLSVEQLQTCLVDLANALNQYEKALTQFAEQKLQTLEAVAQQEIEKLLSFELDQTQRQTLQETLPKLKQILN
;
A
#
# COMPACT_ATOMS: atom_id res chain seq x y z
N MET A 1 5.58 38.32 26.09
CA MET A 1 4.98 37.26 25.25
C MET A 1 3.48 37.36 25.39
N LYS A 2 2.71 37.34 24.29
CA LYS A 2 1.24 37.25 24.40
C LYS A 2 0.85 35.81 24.76
N HIS A 3 -0.30 35.61 25.41
CA HIS A 3 -0.91 34.29 25.65
C HIS A 3 -0.06 33.30 26.47
N THR A 4 0.74 33.79 27.42
CA THR A 4 1.65 32.96 28.24
C THR A 4 0.92 31.86 29.01
N GLU A 5 -0.28 32.12 29.52
CA GLU A 5 -1.10 31.13 30.24
C GLU A 5 -1.53 29.98 29.31
N GLN A 6 -1.97 30.31 28.10
CA GLN A 6 -2.38 29.32 27.11
C GLN A 6 -1.20 28.47 26.62
N LEU A 7 -0.03 29.09 26.46
CA LEU A 7 1.19 28.41 26.07
C LEU A 7 1.73 27.50 27.18
N ASP A 8 1.59 27.89 28.45
CA ASP A 8 1.91 27.05 29.60
C ASP A 8 1.06 25.77 29.61
N ILE A 9 -0.24 25.89 29.38
CA ILE A 9 -1.16 24.73 29.35
C ILE A 9 -0.78 23.76 28.22
N LEU A 10 -0.61 24.27 26.98
CA LEU A 10 -0.26 23.42 25.83
C LEU A 10 1.13 22.78 25.98
N TYR A 11 2.09 23.50 26.55
CA TYR A 11 3.44 22.97 26.77
C TYR A 11 3.49 21.89 27.86
N LYS A 12 2.72 22.05 28.95
CA LYS A 12 2.56 21.00 29.97
C LYS A 12 1.91 19.74 29.40
N LEU A 13 0.88 19.89 28.57
CA LEU A 13 0.24 18.79 27.86
C LEU A 13 1.22 18.09 26.91
N LYS A 14 2.00 18.85 26.14
CA LYS A 14 3.07 18.31 25.30
C LYS A 14 4.02 17.42 26.11
N LYS A 15 4.55 17.94 27.23
CA LYS A 15 5.50 17.22 28.10
C LYS A 15 4.89 15.97 28.74
N GLU A 16 3.57 15.97 28.98
CA GLU A 16 2.88 14.78 29.46
C GLU A 16 2.75 13.71 28.37
N ILE A 17 2.48 14.13 27.14
CA ILE A 17 2.29 13.23 25.99
C ILE A 17 3.63 12.67 25.51
N GLU A 18 4.73 13.41 25.60
CA GLU A 18 6.10 12.92 25.31
C GLU A 18 6.52 11.73 26.17
N LYS A 19 5.89 11.53 27.34
CA LYS A 19 6.13 10.35 28.18
C LYS A 19 5.49 9.08 27.61
N SER A 20 4.60 9.23 26.63
CA SER A 20 4.06 8.14 25.82
C SER A 20 4.77 8.10 24.47
N ASP A 21 4.89 6.92 23.85
CA ASP A 21 5.50 6.77 22.51
C ASP A 21 4.65 7.40 21.36
N HIS A 22 3.79 8.38 21.65
CA HIS A 22 2.87 9.03 20.71
C HIS A 22 3.54 10.20 19.97
N THR A 23 4.66 9.93 19.31
CA THR A 23 5.53 10.95 18.69
C THR A 23 4.82 11.79 17.62
N SER A 24 3.92 11.19 16.83
CA SER A 24 3.11 11.89 15.83
C SER A 24 2.20 12.96 16.43
N PHE A 25 1.61 12.70 17.60
CA PHE A 25 0.67 13.64 18.23
C PHE A 25 1.37 14.81 18.91
N VAL A 26 2.59 14.61 19.41
CA VAL A 26 3.46 15.70 19.90
C VAL A 26 3.69 16.73 18.80
N HIS A 27 3.86 16.30 17.55
CA HIS A 27 4.04 17.19 16.42
C HIS A 27 2.79 18.05 16.14
N THR A 28 1.58 17.50 16.27
CA THR A 28 0.32 18.28 16.22
C THR A 28 0.26 19.37 17.30
N ILE A 29 0.65 19.04 18.54
CA ILE A 29 0.65 19.99 19.66
C ILE A 29 1.69 21.09 19.43
N ASN A 30 2.86 20.77 18.86
CA ASN A 30 3.85 21.76 18.45
C ASN A 30 3.27 22.78 17.46
N GLN A 31 2.44 22.36 16.50
CA GLN A 31 1.76 23.28 15.57
C GLN A 31 0.75 24.18 16.30
N MET A 32 0.03 23.66 17.29
CA MET A 32 -0.88 24.47 18.13
C MET A 32 -0.10 25.50 18.96
N ILE A 33 1.02 25.10 19.58
CA ILE A 33 1.92 26.00 20.31
C ILE A 33 2.45 27.10 19.37
N LYS A 34 2.90 26.74 18.16
CA LYS A 34 3.36 27.69 17.14
C LYS A 34 2.26 28.70 16.79
N LYS A 35 1.04 28.24 16.54
CA LYS A 35 -0.12 29.09 16.24
C LYS A 35 -0.40 30.10 17.36
N VAL A 36 -0.46 29.65 18.61
CA VAL A 36 -0.73 30.51 19.77
C VAL A 36 0.42 31.49 20.01
N TYR A 37 1.67 31.05 19.83
CA TYR A 37 2.86 31.90 19.97
C TYR A 37 2.87 33.03 18.94
N LEU A 38 2.51 32.72 17.69
CA LEU A 38 2.54 33.65 16.56
C LEU A 38 1.22 34.44 16.38
N ASP A 39 0.20 34.19 17.19
CA ASP A 39 -1.12 34.86 17.10
C ASP A 39 -1.79 34.63 15.72
N HIS A 40 -1.68 33.40 15.18
CA HIS A 40 -2.19 33.03 13.86
C HIS A 40 -3.69 32.72 13.88
N TYR A 41 -4.45 33.38 13.00
CA TYR A 41 -5.84 33.08 12.69
C TYR A 41 -5.92 32.39 11.33
N THR A 42 -6.26 31.10 11.34
CA THR A 42 -5.96 30.18 10.22
C THR A 42 -7.22 29.73 9.51
N MET A 43 -7.26 30.00 8.21
CA MET A 43 -8.33 29.67 7.27
C MET A 43 -7.82 28.59 6.31
N THR A 44 -8.34 27.38 6.43
CA THR A 44 -7.75 26.21 5.77
C THR A 44 -8.58 25.75 4.59
N PHE A 45 -7.95 25.68 3.41
CA PHE A 45 -8.56 25.20 2.19
C PHE A 45 -8.25 23.72 2.02
N VAL A 46 -9.29 22.90 2.01
CA VAL A 46 -9.21 21.44 1.92
C VAL A 46 -10.06 20.97 0.76
N GLY A 47 -9.68 19.92 0.06
CA GLY A 47 -10.44 19.46 -1.10
C GLY A 47 -9.59 18.60 -2.02
N HIS A 48 -10.24 17.98 -3.00
CA HIS A 48 -9.60 17.05 -3.93
C HIS A 48 -8.39 17.68 -4.64
N PHE A 49 -7.48 16.83 -5.15
CA PHE A 49 -6.40 17.29 -6.01
C PHE A 49 -6.99 18.09 -7.20
N SER A 50 -6.36 19.21 -7.59
CA SER A 50 -6.84 20.11 -8.65
C SER A 50 -8.22 20.76 -8.46
N ALA A 51 -8.79 20.77 -7.25
CA ALA A 51 -10.00 21.53 -6.94
C ALA A 51 -9.82 23.08 -7.03
N GLY A 52 -8.61 23.56 -7.30
CA GLY A 52 -8.28 24.98 -7.49
C GLY A 52 -8.10 25.78 -6.20
N LYS A 53 -7.71 25.12 -5.10
CA LYS A 53 -7.48 25.72 -3.78
C LYS A 53 -6.44 26.85 -3.81
N SER A 54 -5.25 26.57 -4.32
CA SER A 54 -4.15 27.54 -4.45
C SER A 54 -4.54 28.72 -5.34
N THR A 55 -5.27 28.47 -6.43
CA THR A 55 -5.80 29.51 -7.32
C THR A 55 -6.81 30.41 -6.61
N ILE A 56 -7.72 29.85 -5.81
CA ILE A 56 -8.66 30.63 -5.00
C ILE A 56 -7.89 31.51 -3.99
N ILE A 57 -6.89 30.95 -3.31
CA ILE A 57 -6.07 31.68 -2.35
C ILE A 57 -5.34 32.85 -3.04
N ASN A 58 -4.68 32.61 -4.17
CA ASN A 58 -4.01 33.66 -4.94
C ASN A 58 -4.99 34.78 -5.35
N ASN A 59 -6.19 34.41 -5.81
CA ASN A 59 -7.23 35.37 -6.17
C ASN A 59 -7.73 36.18 -4.95
N LEU A 60 -7.86 35.56 -3.77
CA LEU A 60 -8.27 36.25 -2.55
C LEU A 60 -7.19 37.26 -2.10
N ILE A 61 -5.93 36.87 -2.21
CA ILE A 61 -4.76 37.70 -1.91
C ILE A 61 -4.55 38.81 -2.95
N GLY A 62 -4.95 38.57 -4.20
CA GLY A 62 -4.68 39.43 -5.35
C GLY A 62 -3.23 39.34 -5.86
N GLN A 63 -2.51 38.28 -5.52
CA GLN A 63 -1.12 38.03 -5.92
C GLN A 63 -0.90 36.53 -6.16
N ASP A 64 -0.04 36.18 -7.12
CA ASP A 64 0.34 34.79 -7.41
C ASP A 64 1.48 34.34 -6.48
N ILE A 65 1.13 34.02 -5.22
CA ILE A 65 2.08 33.62 -4.19
C ILE A 65 2.29 32.10 -4.17
N LEU A 66 1.19 31.34 -4.28
CA LEU A 66 1.22 29.89 -4.36
C LEU A 66 1.36 29.45 -5.82
N PRO A 67 2.09 28.36 -6.12
CA PRO A 67 2.10 27.81 -7.47
C PRO A 67 0.70 27.29 -7.82
N SER A 68 0.24 27.58 -9.03
CA SER A 68 -0.94 26.97 -9.63
C SER A 68 -0.48 26.12 -10.81
N SER A 69 -0.19 24.84 -10.59
CA SER A 69 0.15 23.89 -11.66
C SER A 69 -0.93 22.80 -11.74
N PRO A 70 -1.22 22.27 -12.94
CA PRO A 70 -2.14 21.12 -13.11
C PRO A 70 -1.57 19.80 -12.58
N VAL A 71 -0.25 19.72 -12.38
CA VAL A 71 0.43 18.61 -11.69
C VAL A 71 0.51 18.84 -10.19
N PRO A 72 0.63 17.78 -9.36
CA PRO A 72 0.77 17.92 -7.91
C PRO A 72 1.85 18.92 -7.51
N THR A 73 1.42 20.13 -7.14
CA THR A 73 2.29 21.18 -6.60
C THR A 73 2.65 20.84 -5.17
N THR A 74 3.57 19.89 -5.01
CA THR A 74 4.18 19.43 -3.76
C THR A 74 3.21 18.88 -2.73
N SER A 75 3.57 17.74 -2.13
CA SER A 75 2.91 17.08 -1.00
C SER A 75 2.88 17.90 0.32
N ASN A 76 3.14 19.21 0.24
CA ASN A 76 3.56 20.03 1.37
C ASN A 76 2.46 21.03 1.71
N THR A 77 2.12 21.17 2.99
CA THR A 77 1.14 22.19 3.42
C THR A 77 1.76 23.58 3.34
N ALA A 78 1.09 24.53 2.68
CA ALA A 78 1.57 25.90 2.56
C ALA A 78 0.74 26.85 3.44
N LEU A 79 1.40 27.58 4.34
CA LEU A 79 0.82 28.61 5.17
C LEU A 79 1.22 29.98 4.60
N VAL A 80 0.25 30.75 4.12
CA VAL A 80 0.44 32.08 3.57
C VAL A 80 -0.07 33.10 4.60
N THR A 81 0.85 33.70 5.34
CA THR A 81 0.57 34.52 6.53
C THR A 81 0.85 35.99 6.29
N VAL A 82 -0.11 36.84 6.68
CA VAL A 82 0.06 38.30 6.67
C VAL A 82 0.97 38.73 7.81
N SER A 83 2.10 39.34 7.44
CA SER A 83 3.14 39.78 8.38
C SER A 83 3.86 41.02 7.88
N ASP A 84 4.29 41.87 8.81
CA ASP A 84 5.14 43.04 8.51
C ASP A 84 6.50 42.66 7.90
N THR A 85 6.99 41.45 8.20
CA THR A 85 8.29 40.94 7.74
C THR A 85 8.11 39.81 6.72
N PRO A 86 8.36 40.05 5.42
CA PRO A 86 8.23 39.03 4.40
C PRO A 86 9.34 37.98 4.49
N GLY A 87 9.07 36.78 4.00
CA GLY A 87 10.07 35.71 3.91
C GLY A 87 9.45 34.33 3.82
N ILE A 88 10.24 33.36 3.35
CA ILE A 88 9.80 31.98 3.16
C ILE A 88 10.58 31.08 4.12
N THR A 89 9.87 30.24 4.87
CA THR A 89 10.47 29.26 5.77
C THR A 89 10.00 27.86 5.38
N ALA A 90 10.92 26.96 5.05
CA ALA A 90 10.60 25.54 4.86
C ALA A 90 10.85 24.76 6.17
N ASN A 91 9.83 24.05 6.64
CA ASN A 91 9.92 23.13 7.77
C ASN A 91 10.16 21.71 7.25
N ILE A 92 11.07 20.98 7.89
CA ILE A 92 11.66 19.72 7.42
C ILE A 92 11.58 18.71 8.55
N GLU A 93 11.48 17.43 8.19
CA GLU A 93 11.41 16.32 9.14
C GLU A 93 12.54 16.35 10.21
N GLY A 94 12.17 15.96 11.43
CA GLY A 94 13.05 16.00 12.60
C GLY A 94 13.13 17.37 13.25
N GLN A 95 12.06 18.16 13.16
CA GLN A 95 11.95 19.50 13.76
C GLN A 95 13.05 20.46 13.27
N ARG A 96 13.34 20.43 11.97
CA ARG A 96 14.33 21.33 11.34
C ARG A 96 13.63 22.38 10.49
N TYR A 97 14.25 23.53 10.31
CA TYR A 97 13.75 24.53 9.35
C TYR A 97 14.88 25.27 8.66
N THR A 98 14.58 25.81 7.48
CA THR A 98 15.49 26.70 6.75
C THR A 98 14.73 27.89 6.16
N GLU A 99 15.44 29.00 5.96
CA GLU A 99 14.90 30.19 5.29
C GLU A 99 15.26 30.12 3.81
N LEU A 100 14.27 30.38 2.96
CA LEU A 100 14.41 30.31 1.51
C LEU A 100 14.23 31.70 0.89
N SER A 101 14.84 31.88 -0.27
CA SER A 101 14.80 33.14 -1.00
C SER A 101 13.64 33.19 -1.99
N SER A 102 13.22 32.03 -2.51
CA SER A 102 12.12 31.88 -3.46
C SER A 102 11.33 30.60 -3.23
N TYR A 103 10.14 30.52 -3.82
CA TYR A 103 9.38 29.27 -3.86
C TYR A 103 10.06 28.22 -4.76
N ASP A 104 10.87 28.62 -5.75
CA ASP A 104 11.60 27.67 -6.61
C ASP A 104 12.68 26.92 -5.83
N ASP A 105 13.25 27.52 -4.78
CA ASP A 105 14.16 26.83 -3.85
C ASP A 105 13.46 25.63 -3.18
N VAL A 106 12.16 25.74 -2.89
CA VAL A 106 11.34 24.63 -2.34
C VAL A 106 11.26 23.47 -3.34
N LYS A 107 11.02 23.77 -4.62
CA LYS A 107 10.95 22.76 -5.68
C LYS A 107 12.28 22.04 -5.82
N GLN A 108 13.40 22.79 -5.75
CA GLN A 108 14.74 22.21 -5.79
C GLN A 108 15.01 21.31 -4.58
N MET A 109 14.62 21.72 -3.37
CA MET A 109 14.75 20.90 -2.16
C MET A 109 14.00 19.57 -2.26
N ASN A 110 12.76 19.59 -2.77
CA ASN A 110 11.99 18.36 -2.98
C ASN A 110 12.66 17.44 -4.03
N LYS A 111 13.24 17.99 -5.10
CA LYS A 111 14.03 17.24 -6.10
C LYS A 111 15.32 16.64 -5.51
N GLU A 112 15.91 17.29 -4.52
CA GLU A 112 17.11 16.84 -3.79
C GLU A 112 16.79 15.87 -2.63
N ASN A 113 15.57 15.30 -2.58
CA ASN A 113 15.08 14.36 -1.57
C ASN A 113 14.97 14.90 -0.12
N TYR A 114 14.93 16.22 0.08
CA TYR A 114 14.56 16.78 1.38
C TYR A 114 13.05 16.63 1.61
N HIS A 115 12.65 15.97 2.70
CA HIS A 115 11.25 15.81 3.08
C HIS A 115 10.74 17.09 3.77
N VAL A 116 10.17 18.00 2.98
CA VAL A 116 9.59 19.26 3.46
C VAL A 116 8.17 19.02 3.98
N GLU A 117 7.94 19.24 5.27
CA GLU A 117 6.63 19.02 5.92
C GLU A 117 5.64 20.16 5.60
N SER A 118 6.13 21.41 5.66
CA SER A 118 5.30 22.59 5.42
C SER A 118 6.13 23.82 5.05
N ILE A 119 5.51 24.76 4.33
CA ILE A 119 6.12 26.01 3.89
C ILE A 119 5.36 27.15 4.54
N ASP A 120 6.06 28.09 5.16
CA ASP A 120 5.50 29.29 5.80
C ASP A 120 5.95 30.52 5.01
N ILE A 121 5.02 31.06 4.21
CA ILE A 121 5.22 32.22 3.35
C ILE A 121 4.62 33.44 4.06
N ARG A 122 5.49 34.35 4.45
CA ARG A 122 5.10 35.63 5.05
C ARG A 122 5.07 36.71 3.99
N PHE A 123 3.95 37.40 3.87
CA PHE A 123 3.74 38.48 2.90
C PHE A 123 3.01 39.66 3.54
N GLN A 124 3.11 40.83 2.91
CA GLN A 124 2.40 42.03 3.35
C GLN A 124 1.06 42.17 2.63
N SER A 125 0.02 42.53 3.37
CA SER A 125 -1.33 42.76 2.84
C SER A 125 -1.99 43.92 3.57
N GLU A 126 -2.73 44.75 2.84
CA GLU A 126 -3.64 45.76 3.42
C GLU A 126 -5.08 45.24 3.58
N ASP A 127 -5.40 44.11 2.93
CA ASP A 127 -6.75 43.52 2.86
C ASP A 127 -7.11 42.71 4.12
N TYR A 128 -6.11 42.22 4.85
CA TYR A 128 -6.26 41.35 6.02
C TYR A 128 -5.35 41.80 7.17
N ARG A 129 -5.78 41.58 8.42
CA ARG A 129 -5.00 42.00 9.61
C ARG A 129 -3.80 41.06 9.84
N ASN A 130 -2.72 41.57 10.44
CA ASN A 130 -1.55 40.77 10.80
C ASN A 130 -1.91 39.48 11.55
N GLY A 131 -1.23 38.38 11.20
CA GLY A 131 -1.52 37.03 11.70
C GLY A 131 -2.69 36.32 11.01
N PHE A 132 -3.33 36.91 9.99
CA PHE A 132 -4.26 36.17 9.14
C PHE A 132 -3.47 35.19 8.26
N THR A 133 -3.85 33.91 8.27
CA THR A 133 -3.14 32.85 7.57
C THR A 133 -4.09 32.06 6.68
N PHE A 134 -3.82 32.05 5.38
CA PHE A 134 -4.39 31.07 4.46
C PHE A 134 -3.56 29.80 4.54
N GLN A 135 -4.21 28.65 4.71
CA GLN A 135 -3.53 27.37 4.73
C GLN A 135 -4.03 26.54 3.55
N ASP A 136 -3.13 26.27 2.60
CA ASP A 136 -3.38 25.37 1.48
C ASP A 136 -2.89 23.97 1.85
N THR A 137 -3.78 22.99 1.83
CA THR A 137 -3.44 21.61 2.19
C THR A 137 -3.27 20.74 0.93
N PRO A 138 -2.43 19.69 1.00
CA PRO A 138 -2.47 18.60 0.03
C PRO A 138 -3.90 18.04 -0.13
N GLY A 139 -4.19 17.44 -1.29
CA GLY A 139 -5.52 16.87 -1.58
C GLY A 139 -5.93 15.77 -0.60
N VAL A 140 -7.23 15.63 -0.32
CA VAL A 140 -7.77 14.63 0.64
C VAL A 140 -7.88 13.21 0.07
N ASP A 141 -7.78 13.03 -1.25
CA ASP A 141 -8.06 11.73 -1.92
C ASP A 141 -6.81 10.91 -2.20
N SER A 142 -5.65 11.34 -1.72
CA SER A 142 -4.47 10.52 -1.87
C SER A 142 -4.53 9.34 -0.89
N ASN A 143 -4.72 8.14 -1.42
CA ASN A 143 -4.70 6.85 -0.72
C ASN A 143 -3.34 6.51 -0.09
N VAL A 144 -2.34 7.37 -0.22
CA VAL A 144 -1.10 7.29 0.55
C VAL A 144 -1.38 7.61 2.02
N LYS A 145 -1.26 6.60 2.90
CA LYS A 145 -1.40 6.74 4.37
C LYS A 145 -0.58 7.89 4.99
N SER A 146 0.46 8.41 4.29
CA SER A 146 1.25 9.56 4.73
C SER A 146 0.55 10.91 4.51
N HIS A 147 -0.26 11.08 3.46
CA HIS A 147 -0.90 12.37 3.14
C HIS A 147 -2.15 12.63 3.99
N SER A 148 -2.96 11.60 4.27
CA SER A 148 -4.10 11.72 5.18
C SER A 148 -3.66 12.09 6.60
N HIS A 149 -2.47 11.63 7.03
CA HIS A 149 -1.88 12.02 8.31
C HIS A 149 -1.52 13.51 8.35
N SER A 150 -0.91 14.04 7.28
CA SER A 150 -0.56 15.47 7.18
C SER A 150 -1.79 16.38 7.16
N THR A 151 -2.79 16.09 6.32
CA THR A 151 -4.02 16.91 6.22
C THR A 151 -4.79 16.90 7.54
N ASN A 152 -4.91 15.74 8.20
CA ASN A 152 -5.55 15.65 9.51
C ASN A 152 -4.81 16.45 10.59
N GLN A 153 -3.48 16.49 10.55
CA GLN A 153 -2.70 17.20 11.55
C GLN A 153 -2.97 18.72 11.55
N PHE A 154 -3.06 19.33 10.37
CA PHE A 154 -3.26 20.78 10.26
C PHE A 154 -4.74 21.20 10.29
N LEU A 155 -5.67 20.27 10.10
CA LEU A 155 -7.09 20.53 10.31
C LEU A 155 -7.37 21.01 11.74
N TYR A 156 -6.71 20.41 12.73
CA TYR A 156 -6.87 20.77 14.14
C TYR A 156 -6.31 22.15 14.51
N THR A 157 -5.43 22.73 13.69
CA THR A 157 -4.98 24.13 13.87
C THR A 157 -5.87 25.16 13.18
N SER A 158 -6.90 24.72 12.45
CA SER A 158 -7.78 25.59 11.68
C SER A 158 -8.83 26.26 12.57
N ASN A 159 -9.07 27.56 12.35
CA ASN A 159 -10.25 28.23 12.93
C ASN A 159 -11.50 27.93 12.10
N MET A 160 -11.37 27.82 10.78
CA MET A 160 -12.44 27.42 9.87
C MET A 160 -11.86 26.69 8.65
N VAL A 161 -12.64 25.78 8.08
CA VAL A 161 -12.27 24.99 6.90
C VAL A 161 -13.13 25.38 5.70
N PHE A 162 -12.49 25.65 4.56
CA PHE A 162 -13.09 25.82 3.24
C PHE A 162 -12.95 24.51 2.49
N TYR A 163 -14.02 23.74 2.48
CA TYR A 163 -14.06 22.51 1.71
C TYR A 163 -14.31 22.86 0.24
N THR A 164 -13.27 22.81 -0.58
CA THR A 164 -13.27 23.22 -1.98
C THR A 164 -13.40 22.01 -2.90
N VAL A 165 -14.37 22.04 -3.80
CA VAL A 165 -14.63 20.97 -4.75
C VAL A 165 -14.74 21.51 -6.16
N ASP A 166 -14.32 20.71 -7.14
CA ASP A 166 -14.62 20.96 -8.55
C ASP A 166 -16.13 20.80 -8.81
N TYR A 167 -16.69 21.66 -9.67
CA TYR A 167 -18.09 21.64 -10.09
C TYR A 167 -18.59 20.23 -10.52
N ASN A 168 -17.77 19.43 -11.20
CA ASN A 168 -18.14 18.09 -11.66
C ASN A 168 -18.10 17.02 -10.56
N HIS A 169 -17.46 17.29 -9.41
CA HIS A 169 -17.21 16.31 -8.35
C HIS A 169 -17.94 16.63 -7.03
N VAL A 170 -18.86 17.61 -7.03
CA VAL A 170 -19.55 18.10 -5.83
C VAL A 170 -20.29 16.99 -5.07
N GLN A 171 -20.86 16.01 -5.77
CA GLN A 171 -21.72 14.98 -5.18
C GLN A 171 -20.98 13.69 -4.77
N SER A 172 -19.65 13.70 -4.71
CA SER A 172 -18.89 12.54 -4.22
C SER A 172 -19.25 12.22 -2.76
N ALA A 173 -19.58 10.97 -2.48
CA ALA A 173 -19.89 10.50 -1.12
C ALA A 173 -18.71 10.69 -0.16
N LEU A 174 -17.47 10.59 -0.67
CA LEU A 174 -16.25 10.82 0.12
C LEU A 174 -16.17 12.26 0.64
N ASN A 175 -16.57 13.25 -0.18
CA ASN A 175 -16.63 14.66 0.23
C ASN A 175 -17.56 14.85 1.44
N PHE A 176 -18.76 14.27 1.34
CA PHE A 176 -19.77 14.37 2.38
C PHE A 176 -19.36 13.67 3.67
N GLN A 177 -18.76 12.48 3.57
CA GLN A 177 -18.24 11.76 4.72
C GLN A 177 -17.17 12.56 5.46
N PHE A 178 -16.24 13.19 4.73
CA PHE A 178 -15.18 13.99 5.33
C PHE A 178 -15.72 15.26 6.00
N MET A 179 -16.63 15.99 5.36
CA MET A 179 -17.27 17.17 5.96
C MET A 179 -18.04 16.80 7.24
N LYS A 180 -18.68 15.63 7.28
CA LYS A 180 -19.35 15.11 8.48
C LYS A 180 -18.37 14.85 9.62
N GLN A 181 -17.19 14.29 9.34
CA GLN A 181 -16.13 14.10 10.35
C GLN A 181 -15.66 15.45 10.93
N LEU A 182 -15.51 16.48 10.10
CA LEU A 182 -15.15 17.83 10.55
C LEU A 182 -16.22 18.43 11.49
N ASN A 183 -17.51 18.28 11.14
CA ASN A 183 -18.60 18.71 12.02
C ASN A 183 -18.58 17.97 13.37
N GLN A 184 -18.31 16.65 13.38
CA GLN A 184 -18.18 15.86 14.63
C GLN A 184 -17.00 16.30 15.49
N ALA A 185 -15.91 16.79 14.87
CA ALA A 185 -14.76 17.38 15.56
C ALA A 185 -15.02 18.82 16.06
N GLY A 186 -16.20 19.38 15.80
CA GLY A 186 -16.56 20.76 16.15
C GLY A 186 -15.81 21.80 15.34
N ILE A 187 -15.35 21.46 14.13
CA ILE A 187 -14.65 22.38 13.23
C ILE A 187 -15.70 23.00 12.28
N PRO A 188 -15.82 24.33 12.20
CA PRO A 188 -16.73 24.99 11.26
C PRO A 188 -16.31 24.77 9.80
N VAL A 189 -17.29 24.47 8.94
CA VAL A 189 -17.07 24.15 7.52
C VAL A 189 -17.86 25.10 6.62
N THR A 190 -17.17 25.72 5.66
CA THR A 190 -17.75 26.46 4.53
C THR A 190 -17.53 25.65 3.25
N PHE A 191 -18.56 25.45 2.44
CA PHE A 191 -18.47 24.65 1.22
C PHE A 191 -18.27 25.56 -0.01
N VAL A 192 -17.20 25.31 -0.77
CA VAL A 192 -16.81 26.13 -1.92
C VAL A 192 -16.84 25.26 -3.19
N ILE A 193 -17.82 25.50 -4.04
CA ILE A 193 -17.94 24.85 -5.35
C ILE A 193 -17.23 25.73 -6.38
N ASN A 194 -16.07 25.28 -6.82
CA ASN A 194 -15.19 25.99 -7.74
C ASN A 194 -15.40 25.53 -9.19
N GLN A 195 -14.88 26.31 -10.15
CA GLN A 195 -14.91 26.02 -11.59
C GLN A 195 -16.34 25.92 -12.16
N ILE A 196 -17.26 26.77 -11.67
CA ILE A 196 -18.67 26.78 -12.12
C ILE A 196 -18.83 27.18 -13.59
N ASP A 197 -17.79 27.72 -14.23
CA ASP A 197 -17.71 27.96 -15.67
C ASP A 197 -17.83 26.68 -16.51
N LYS A 198 -17.61 25.51 -15.91
CA LYS A 198 -17.87 24.20 -16.53
C LYS A 198 -19.36 23.86 -16.64
N HIS A 199 -20.24 24.64 -16.01
CA HIS A 199 -21.67 24.40 -16.06
C HIS A 199 -22.23 24.54 -17.47
N ASN A 200 -23.10 23.61 -17.85
CA ASN A 200 -23.84 23.66 -19.11
C ASN A 200 -25.35 23.67 -18.84
N ASP A 201 -25.97 24.84 -19.00
CA ASP A 201 -27.42 25.03 -18.80
C ASP A 201 -28.28 24.17 -19.75
N GLU A 202 -27.75 23.72 -20.89
CA GLU A 202 -28.48 22.84 -21.81
C GLU A 202 -28.66 21.42 -21.26
N GLU A 203 -27.79 20.98 -20.34
CA GLU A 203 -27.85 19.65 -19.72
C GLU A 203 -28.69 19.67 -18.43
N LEU A 204 -28.46 20.67 -17.56
CA LEU A 204 -29.13 20.82 -16.28
C LEU A 204 -29.12 22.30 -15.90
N SER A 205 -30.25 22.89 -15.51
CA SER A 205 -30.25 24.28 -15.05
C SER A 205 -29.48 24.46 -13.74
N PHE A 206 -28.83 25.61 -13.57
CA PHE A 206 -28.05 25.92 -12.37
C PHE A 206 -28.89 25.84 -11.07
N ASP A 207 -30.15 26.27 -11.09
CA ASP A 207 -31.05 26.17 -9.93
C ASP A 207 -31.39 24.72 -9.55
N ALA A 208 -31.56 23.85 -10.54
CA ALA A 208 -31.77 22.43 -10.31
C ALA A 208 -30.51 21.78 -9.71
N PHE A 209 -29.33 22.19 -10.17
CA PHE A 209 -28.05 21.79 -9.59
C PHE A 209 -27.93 22.21 -8.11
N LYS A 210 -28.15 23.50 -7.78
CA LYS A 210 -28.16 23.99 -6.38
C LYS A 210 -29.09 23.18 -5.49
N SER A 211 -30.31 22.93 -5.97
CA SER A 211 -31.32 22.16 -5.23
C SER A 211 -30.87 20.73 -4.94
N ARG A 212 -30.18 20.08 -5.89
CA ARG A 212 -29.60 18.74 -5.69
C ARG A 212 -28.50 18.76 -4.62
N VAL A 213 -27.59 19.72 -4.66
CA VAL A 213 -26.51 19.86 -3.66
C VAL A 213 -27.09 20.06 -2.26
N SER A 214 -28.05 20.97 -2.09
CA SER A 214 -28.70 21.21 -0.79
C SER A 214 -29.43 19.97 -0.26
N LYS A 215 -30.06 19.21 -1.15
CA LYS A 215 -30.71 17.94 -0.79
C LYS A 215 -29.68 16.93 -0.28
N SER A 216 -28.56 16.74 -0.98
CA SER A 216 -27.50 15.82 -0.54
C SER A 216 -26.90 16.22 0.81
N LEU A 217 -26.63 17.51 1.05
CA LEU A 217 -26.12 17.99 2.33
C LEU A 217 -27.06 17.68 3.50
N THR A 218 -28.37 17.85 3.28
CA THR A 218 -29.41 17.53 4.26
C THR A 218 -29.48 16.04 4.54
N GLU A 219 -29.38 15.21 3.50
CA GLU A 219 -29.41 13.75 3.61
C GLU A 219 -28.23 13.19 4.42
N TRP A 220 -27.09 13.85 4.38
CA TRP A 220 -25.88 13.43 5.11
C TRP A 220 -25.78 14.00 6.53
N ASP A 221 -26.72 14.86 6.94
CA ASP A 221 -26.70 15.61 8.21
C ASP A 221 -25.44 16.49 8.35
N ILE A 222 -25.08 17.18 7.27
CA ILE A 222 -23.91 18.07 7.21
C ILE A 222 -24.36 19.50 7.55
N GLN A 223 -23.69 20.10 8.52
CA GLN A 223 -23.91 21.48 8.93
C GLN A 223 -22.82 22.36 8.34
N LEU A 224 -23.23 23.30 7.48
CA LEU A 224 -22.34 24.27 6.86
C LEU A 224 -22.59 25.65 7.45
N GLU A 225 -21.52 26.45 7.56
CA GLU A 225 -21.62 27.88 7.82
C GLU A 225 -22.22 28.61 6.61
N GLU A 226 -21.67 28.34 5.42
CA GLU A 226 -22.11 28.91 4.15
C GLU A 226 -21.74 28.02 2.96
N ILE A 227 -22.36 28.29 1.80
CA ILE A 227 -22.02 27.70 0.50
C ILE A 227 -21.75 28.78 -0.55
N PHE A 228 -20.62 28.65 -1.27
CA PHE A 228 -20.23 29.59 -2.33
C PHE A 228 -20.01 28.88 -3.67
N TYR A 229 -20.53 29.48 -4.74
CA TYR A 229 -20.31 29.05 -6.12
C TYR A 229 -19.32 30.02 -6.78
N VAL A 230 -18.11 29.58 -7.08
CA VAL A 230 -17.01 30.46 -7.52
C VAL A 230 -16.33 29.96 -8.79
N THR A 231 -15.76 30.90 -9.55
CA THR A 231 -14.85 30.61 -10.65
C THR A 231 -13.86 31.77 -10.83
N LYS A 232 -12.70 31.51 -11.45
CA LYS A 232 -11.76 32.56 -11.86
C LYS A 232 -12.21 33.29 -13.14
N PHE A 233 -13.13 32.70 -13.90
CA PHE A 233 -13.62 33.24 -15.16
C PHE A 233 -14.87 34.13 -14.94
N ASP A 234 -15.27 34.84 -15.98
CA ASP A 234 -16.53 35.60 -15.95
C ASP A 234 -17.71 34.63 -16.07
N HIS A 235 -18.61 34.67 -15.09
CA HIS A 235 -19.80 33.82 -15.05
C HIS A 235 -20.90 34.51 -14.24
N PRO A 236 -22.17 34.52 -14.70
CA PRO A 236 -23.26 35.26 -14.06
C PRO A 236 -23.54 34.84 -12.62
N GLU A 237 -23.31 33.56 -12.32
CA GLU A 237 -23.51 32.98 -10.98
C GLU A 237 -22.25 33.03 -10.11
N ASN A 238 -21.19 33.71 -10.53
CA ASN A 238 -19.93 33.76 -9.77
C ASN A 238 -20.09 34.59 -8.48
N GLN A 239 -19.94 33.94 -7.34
CA GLN A 239 -20.11 34.52 -6.01
C GLN A 239 -18.77 34.90 -5.34
N PHE A 240 -17.68 34.98 -6.10
CA PHE A 240 -16.35 35.27 -5.55
C PHE A 240 -16.30 36.55 -4.69
N SER A 241 -17.00 37.62 -5.09
CA SER A 241 -17.07 38.87 -4.31
C SER A 241 -17.78 38.69 -2.96
N ALA A 242 -18.83 37.86 -2.90
CA ALA A 242 -19.52 37.54 -1.67
C ALA A 242 -18.63 36.67 -0.77
N PHE A 243 -17.93 35.70 -1.36
CA PHE A 243 -16.95 34.87 -0.66
C PHE A 243 -15.81 35.68 -0.05
N LYS A 244 -15.22 36.63 -0.81
CA LYS A 244 -14.19 37.55 -0.28
C LYS A 244 -14.74 38.43 0.85
N SER A 245 -15.97 38.93 0.72
CA SER A 245 -16.62 39.73 1.78
C SER A 245 -16.83 38.93 3.07
N PHE A 246 -17.24 37.67 2.96
CA PHE A 246 -17.35 36.75 4.09
C PHE A 246 -15.98 36.55 4.78
N MET A 247 -14.88 36.44 4.03
CA MET A 247 -13.53 36.34 4.58
C MET A 247 -13.13 37.55 5.41
N HIS A 248 -13.42 38.76 4.92
CA HIS A 248 -13.16 39.98 5.68
C HIS A 248 -14.01 40.05 6.96
N GLN A 249 -15.24 39.54 6.93
CA GLN A 249 -16.09 39.49 8.12
C GLN A 249 -15.54 38.52 9.19
N GLN A 250 -15.05 37.36 8.78
CA GLN A 250 -14.40 36.41 9.70
C GLN A 250 -13.09 36.98 10.25
N ASP A 251 -12.28 37.63 9.40
CA ASP A 251 -11.07 38.30 9.86
C ASP A 251 -11.39 39.45 10.82
N ALA A 252 -12.49 40.20 10.64
CA ALA A 252 -12.87 41.25 11.59
C ALA A 252 -13.29 40.68 12.96
N ASN A 253 -13.93 39.51 12.97
CA ASN A 253 -14.52 38.87 14.14
C ASN A 253 -13.79 37.57 14.55
N ARG A 254 -12.47 37.65 14.68
CA ARG A 254 -11.63 36.50 15.07
C ARG A 254 -12.11 35.86 16.39
N GLU A 255 -12.14 34.54 16.41
CA GLU A 255 -12.29 33.73 17.61
C GLU A 255 -11.20 34.11 18.64
N PRO A 256 -11.55 34.32 19.93
CA PRO A 256 -10.56 34.51 20.98
C PRO A 256 -9.64 33.30 21.14
N ILE A 257 -8.33 33.52 21.33
CA ILE A 257 -7.36 32.42 21.42
C ILE A 257 -7.65 31.50 22.62
N GLU A 258 -8.27 32.02 23.68
CA GLU A 258 -8.68 31.26 24.85
C GLU A 258 -9.74 30.21 24.51
N ALA A 259 -10.70 30.56 23.66
CA ALA A 259 -11.74 29.65 23.19
C ALA A 259 -11.12 28.55 22.31
N PHE A 260 -10.22 28.91 21.40
CA PHE A 260 -9.45 27.97 20.59
C PHE A 260 -8.66 26.99 21.47
N VAL A 261 -7.88 27.49 22.43
CA VAL A 261 -7.05 26.68 23.32
C VAL A 261 -7.90 25.75 24.18
N SER A 262 -9.03 26.22 24.71
CA SER A 262 -9.95 25.38 25.50
C SER A 262 -10.48 24.19 24.69
N ARG A 263 -10.91 24.43 23.45
CA ARG A 263 -11.34 23.36 22.52
C ARG A 263 -10.20 22.39 22.22
N MET A 264 -8.99 22.90 21.99
CA MET A 264 -7.82 22.07 21.70
C MET A 264 -7.35 21.23 22.90
N VAL A 265 -7.40 21.76 24.12
CA VAL A 265 -7.08 21.00 25.34
C VAL A 265 -8.03 19.81 25.50
N SER A 266 -9.33 20.04 25.32
CA SER A 266 -10.33 18.96 25.39
C SER A 266 -10.10 17.90 24.32
N PHE A 267 -9.78 18.32 23.09
CA PHE A 267 -9.41 17.42 21.99
C PHE A 267 -8.14 16.61 22.33
N ILE A 268 -7.08 17.26 22.82
CA ILE A 268 -5.81 16.62 23.18
C ILE A 268 -6.02 15.57 24.28
N GLN A 269 -6.75 15.91 25.34
CA GLN A 269 -7.03 14.99 26.45
C GLN A 269 -7.84 13.78 25.97
N LYS A 270 -8.90 13.99 25.17
CA LYS A 270 -9.73 12.90 24.66
C LYS A 270 -8.94 11.96 23.74
N HIS A 271 -8.20 12.52 22.78
CA HIS A 271 -7.41 11.76 21.83
C HIS A 271 -6.29 10.97 22.52
N GLN A 272 -5.56 11.59 23.44
CA GLN A 272 -4.51 10.92 24.19
C GLN A 272 -5.06 9.83 25.12
N SER A 273 -6.20 10.07 25.78
CA SER A 273 -6.83 9.06 26.64
C SER A 273 -7.23 7.83 25.83
N GLN A 274 -7.77 8.02 24.63
CA GLN A 274 -8.10 6.92 23.71
C GLN A 274 -6.84 6.15 23.27
N TYR A 275 -5.79 6.84 22.84
CA TYR A 275 -4.51 6.21 22.45
C TYR A 275 -3.91 5.37 23.58
N LEU A 276 -3.86 5.91 24.81
CA LEU A 276 -3.33 5.18 25.95
C LEU A 276 -4.15 3.94 26.29
N MET A 277 -5.49 4.01 26.14
CA MET A 277 -6.36 2.85 26.32
C MET A 277 -6.07 1.75 25.29
N GLU A 278 -5.91 2.12 24.01
CA GLU A 278 -5.57 1.18 22.93
C GLU A 278 -4.20 0.51 23.16
N GLN A 279 -3.18 1.28 23.56
CA GLN A 279 -1.83 0.75 23.84
C GLN A 279 -1.80 -0.14 25.09
N MET A 280 -2.53 0.25 26.14
CA MET A 280 -2.67 -0.58 27.35
C MET A 280 -3.33 -1.91 27.01
N GLU A 281 -4.30 -1.92 26.10
CA GLU A 281 -4.99 -3.14 25.71
C GLU A 281 -4.12 -4.08 24.88
N ALA A 282 -3.31 -3.53 23.97
CA ALA A 282 -2.30 -4.30 23.24
C ALA A 282 -1.31 -5.00 24.18
N CYS A 283 -0.82 -4.31 25.22
CA CYS A 283 0.04 -4.94 26.24
C CYS A 283 -0.69 -6.07 26.98
N LEU A 284 -1.96 -5.88 27.33
CA LEU A 284 -2.73 -6.91 28.01
C LEU A 284 -2.99 -8.13 27.11
N GLU A 285 -3.21 -7.93 25.81
CA GLU A 285 -3.38 -9.01 24.82
C GLU A 285 -2.11 -9.83 24.65
N GLU A 286 -0.96 -9.17 24.50
CA GLU A 286 0.34 -9.82 24.39
C GLU A 286 0.67 -10.63 25.65
N LEU A 287 0.34 -10.11 26.84
CA LEU A 287 0.51 -10.81 28.12
C LEU A 287 -0.57 -11.86 28.41
N ASN A 288 -1.58 -11.98 27.54
CA ASN A 288 -2.74 -12.85 27.72
C ASN A 288 -3.44 -12.71 29.10
N THR A 289 -3.41 -11.51 29.70
CA THR A 289 -3.98 -11.20 31.04
C THR A 289 -5.06 -10.12 30.94
N THR A 290 -5.95 -9.96 31.91
CA THR A 290 -6.92 -8.84 31.93
C THR A 290 -6.45 -7.72 32.83
N ALA A 291 -6.97 -6.49 32.66
CA ALA A 291 -6.64 -5.38 33.55
C ALA A 291 -6.90 -5.69 35.04
N GLU A 292 -7.93 -6.49 35.33
CA GLU A 292 -8.28 -6.93 36.69
C GLU A 292 -7.34 -8.02 37.23
N ALA A 293 -6.77 -8.86 36.37
CA ALA A 293 -5.89 -9.97 36.73
C ALA A 293 -4.39 -9.62 36.67
N PHE A 294 -4.03 -8.51 36.02
CA PHE A 294 -2.65 -8.08 35.74
C PHE A 294 -1.75 -8.12 36.97
N ASP A 295 -2.18 -7.53 38.09
CA ASP A 295 -1.39 -7.47 39.33
C ASP A 295 -1.09 -8.86 39.92
N THR A 296 -1.94 -9.85 39.63
CA THR A 296 -1.78 -11.24 40.10
C THR A 296 -0.89 -12.05 39.16
N ASP A 297 -1.06 -11.87 37.85
CA ASP A 297 -0.30 -12.60 36.83
C ASP A 297 1.15 -12.11 36.74
N TYR A 298 1.38 -10.80 36.88
CA TYR A 298 2.72 -10.21 36.97
C TYR A 298 3.52 -10.78 38.17
N LYS A 299 2.85 -11.00 39.31
CA LYS A 299 3.49 -11.64 40.47
C LYS A 299 3.88 -13.10 40.20
N ARG A 300 3.04 -13.86 39.49
CA ARG A 300 3.30 -15.26 39.13
C ARG A 300 4.46 -15.39 38.12
N TYR A 301 4.52 -14.47 37.17
CA TYR A 301 5.61 -14.36 36.19
C TYR A 301 6.98 -14.12 36.86
N LEU A 302 7.04 -13.19 37.83
CA LEU A 302 8.26 -12.89 38.59
C LEU A 302 8.77 -14.11 39.38
N GLU A 303 7.86 -14.94 39.89
CA GLU A 303 8.20 -16.17 40.62
C GLU A 303 8.76 -17.27 39.69
N GLN A 304 8.18 -17.46 38.49
CA GLN A 304 8.61 -18.48 37.52
C GLN A 304 9.93 -18.15 36.80
N SER A 305 10.17 -16.87 36.49
CA SER A 305 11.37 -16.43 35.75
C SER A 305 12.67 -16.57 36.56
N SER A 306 12.57 -16.43 37.90
CA SER A 306 13.74 -16.45 38.80
C SER A 306 14.45 -17.81 38.91
N VAL A 307 13.71 -18.92 38.83
CA VAL A 307 14.24 -20.28 39.05
C VAL A 307 15.05 -20.78 37.83
N HIS A 308 14.73 -20.33 36.62
CA HIS A 308 15.37 -20.79 35.38
C HIS A 308 16.69 -20.06 35.09
N SER A 309 16.73 -18.73 35.30
CA SER A 309 17.96 -17.93 35.14
C SER A 309 19.05 -18.27 36.17
N GLU A 310 18.65 -18.65 37.40
CA GLU A 310 19.57 -19.04 38.47
C GLU A 310 20.30 -20.36 38.13
N ALA A 311 19.63 -21.33 37.49
CA ALA A 311 20.22 -22.63 37.13
C ALA A 311 21.21 -22.57 35.95
N GLN A 312 20.94 -21.74 34.93
CA GLN A 312 21.85 -21.57 33.77
C GLN A 312 23.16 -20.86 34.15
N LEU A 313 23.08 -19.88 35.05
CA LEU A 313 24.23 -19.09 35.50
C LEU A 313 25.21 -19.94 36.35
N ILE A 314 24.70 -20.97 37.02
CA ILE A 314 25.45 -21.86 37.92
C ILE A 314 26.29 -22.91 37.17
N ASN A 315 25.86 -23.35 35.98
CA ASN A 315 26.54 -24.39 35.21
C ASN A 315 27.83 -23.90 34.50
N ASN A 316 28.10 -22.60 34.49
CA ASN A 316 29.33 -22.03 33.95
C ASN A 316 30.08 -21.25 35.03
N HIS A 317 31.18 -21.84 35.52
CA HIS A 317 31.99 -21.29 36.61
C HIS A 317 32.57 -19.90 36.29
N ASP A 318 32.91 -19.62 35.03
CA ASP A 318 33.46 -18.32 34.63
C ASP A 318 32.35 -17.26 34.55
N ALA A 319 31.18 -17.62 34.02
CA ALA A 319 30.01 -16.73 34.00
C ALA A 319 29.51 -16.41 35.43
N LEU A 320 29.52 -17.39 36.34
CA LEU A 320 29.19 -17.18 37.75
C LEU A 320 30.21 -16.27 38.43
N ARG A 321 31.51 -16.45 38.16
CA ARG A 321 32.57 -15.57 38.70
C ARG A 321 32.39 -14.12 38.23
N ASP A 322 32.13 -13.93 36.95
CA ASP A 322 31.90 -12.60 36.38
C ASP A 322 30.63 -11.96 36.94
N HIS A 323 29.56 -12.75 37.12
CA HIS A 323 28.33 -12.29 37.72
C HIS A 323 28.53 -11.81 39.16
N LEU A 324 29.14 -12.62 40.02
CA LEU A 324 29.42 -12.26 41.42
C LEU A 324 30.32 -11.03 41.52
N THR A 325 31.33 -10.93 40.65
CA THR A 325 32.24 -9.78 40.59
C THR A 325 31.52 -8.50 40.17
N LYS A 326 30.71 -8.57 39.10
CA LYS A 326 29.97 -7.41 38.57
C LYS A 326 28.87 -6.95 39.52
N LYS A 327 28.13 -7.88 40.13
CA LYS A 327 27.08 -7.56 41.10
C LYS A 327 27.63 -6.93 42.35
N ARG A 328 28.72 -7.46 42.91
CA ARG A 328 29.40 -6.83 44.05
C ARG A 328 29.86 -5.42 43.72
N LYS A 329 30.48 -5.23 42.55
CA LYS A 329 30.90 -3.90 42.10
C LYS A 329 29.70 -2.94 42.02
N ASN A 330 28.58 -3.38 41.46
CA ASN A 330 27.36 -2.57 41.40
C ASN A 330 26.79 -2.24 42.78
N ILE A 331 26.78 -3.17 43.73
CA ILE A 331 26.31 -2.91 45.11
C ILE A 331 27.20 -1.85 45.76
N ILE A 332 28.53 -1.98 45.62
CA ILE A 332 29.48 -1.01 46.19
C ILE A 332 29.34 0.37 45.53
N ASP A 333 29.24 0.41 44.19
CA ASP A 333 29.17 1.66 43.43
C ASP A 333 27.84 2.42 43.69
N ASN A 334 26.77 1.70 44.05
CA ASN A 334 25.46 2.28 44.37
C ASN A 334 25.16 2.41 45.87
N ALA A 335 26.06 1.96 46.75
CA ALA A 335 25.84 2.02 48.21
C ALA A 335 25.85 3.47 48.72
N TYR A 336 24.75 3.89 49.33
CA TYR A 336 24.58 5.26 49.81
C TYR A 336 25.19 5.49 51.21
N ILE A 337 26.49 5.27 51.34
CA ILE A 337 27.21 5.42 52.62
C ILE A 337 27.52 6.88 52.95
N MET A 338 27.85 7.69 51.93
CA MET A 338 28.30 9.09 52.12
C MET A 338 27.11 10.06 52.20
N SER A 339 26.19 9.78 53.12
CA SER A 339 25.07 10.65 53.45
C SER A 339 25.54 11.99 54.04
N HIS A 340 24.63 12.96 54.14
CA HIS A 340 24.90 14.23 54.80
C HIS A 340 25.42 14.01 56.24
N GLU A 341 24.78 13.11 56.99
CA GLU A 341 25.18 12.77 58.36
C GLU A 341 26.59 12.16 58.42
N MET A 342 26.91 11.24 57.50
CA MET A 342 28.25 10.64 57.43
C MET A 342 29.34 11.69 57.13
N ARG A 343 29.05 12.64 56.23
CA ARG A 343 29.98 13.74 55.90
C ARG A 343 30.21 14.65 57.10
N GLU A 344 29.21 14.86 57.94
CA GLU A 344 29.35 15.63 59.18
C GLU A 344 30.17 14.87 60.24
N HIS A 345 30.02 13.55 60.36
CA HIS A 345 30.91 12.74 61.20
C HIS A 345 32.37 12.78 60.71
N ILE A 346 32.59 12.73 59.39
CA ILE A 346 33.92 12.88 58.78
C ILE A 346 34.49 14.26 59.09
N ARG A 347 33.72 15.33 58.86
CA ARG A 347 34.13 16.71 59.18
C ARG A 347 34.51 16.85 60.65
N TYR A 348 33.68 16.33 61.55
CA TYR A 348 33.90 16.40 62.99
C TYR A 348 35.24 15.76 63.42
N TYR A 349 35.60 14.63 62.81
CA TYR A 349 36.91 14.01 62.98
C TYR A 349 38.04 14.86 62.37
N LEU A 350 37.91 15.29 61.11
CA LEU A 350 38.93 16.04 60.40
C LEU A 350 39.27 17.38 61.07
N GLU A 351 38.29 18.07 61.64
CA GLU A 351 38.51 19.32 62.37
C GLU A 351 39.44 19.15 63.58
N SER A 352 39.39 18.00 64.23
CA SER A 352 40.29 17.67 65.34
C SER A 352 41.75 17.47 64.91
N MET A 353 41.98 17.26 63.61
CA MET A 353 43.29 17.03 63.03
C MET A 353 43.95 18.33 62.50
N THR A 354 43.25 19.47 62.55
CA THR A 354 43.80 20.78 62.16
C THR A 354 44.88 21.27 63.14
N LYS A 355 45.77 22.15 62.67
CA LYS A 355 46.90 22.66 63.48
C LYS A 355 46.46 23.53 64.66
N ASP A 356 45.34 24.25 64.52
CA ASP A 356 44.82 25.19 65.52
C ASP A 356 43.80 24.56 66.49
N PHE A 357 43.59 23.25 66.40
CA PHE A 357 42.66 22.54 67.27
C PHE A 357 43.12 22.58 68.74
N SER A 358 42.25 23.07 69.62
CA SER A 358 42.51 23.12 71.06
C SER A 358 41.27 22.71 71.85
N VAL A 359 41.49 22.09 73.01
CA VAL A 359 40.43 21.66 73.94
C VAL A 359 40.52 22.50 75.20
N GLY A 360 39.40 23.02 75.71
CA GLY A 360 39.37 23.96 76.84
C GLY A 360 39.94 23.39 78.15
N GLY A 361 40.73 24.20 78.88
CA GLY A 361 41.27 23.88 80.21
C GLY A 361 42.77 24.16 80.40
N LEU A 362 43.20 24.44 81.63
CA LEU A 362 44.55 24.97 81.97
C LEU A 362 45.66 23.92 82.19
N PHE A 363 45.38 22.60 82.23
CA PHE A 363 46.40 21.54 82.46
C PHE A 363 46.21 20.29 81.54
N ASN A 364 47.32 19.66 81.14
CA ASN A 364 47.43 18.45 80.29
C ASN A 364 46.86 18.55 78.85
N LYS A 365 47.13 19.67 78.15
CA LYS A 365 46.59 19.95 76.81
C LYS A 365 46.91 18.89 75.75
N ARG A 366 48.15 18.38 75.66
CA ARG A 366 48.54 17.40 74.62
C ARG A 366 47.79 16.08 74.75
N LYS A 367 47.74 15.51 75.96
CA LYS A 367 47.04 14.25 76.24
C LYS A 367 45.52 14.37 75.99
N LYS A 368 44.93 15.53 76.31
CA LYS A 368 43.50 15.79 76.05
C LYS A 368 43.18 15.95 74.56
N ILE A 369 44.10 16.49 73.76
CA ILE A 369 43.95 16.58 72.30
C ILE A 369 43.99 15.18 71.68
N GLU A 370 44.94 14.33 72.09
CA GLU A 370 45.04 12.95 71.59
C GLU A 370 43.79 12.13 71.97
N GLN A 371 43.31 12.24 73.21
CA GLN A 371 42.06 11.59 73.64
C GLN A 371 40.84 12.05 72.84
N ALA A 372 40.71 13.36 72.59
CA ALA A 372 39.61 13.88 71.77
C ALA A 372 39.67 13.39 70.32
N ARG A 373 40.87 13.18 69.75
CA ARG A 373 41.03 12.63 68.39
C ARG A 373 40.61 11.16 68.32
N GLU A 374 41.02 10.35 69.30
CA GLU A 374 40.66 8.94 69.38
C GLU A 374 39.15 8.75 69.57
N GLU A 375 38.51 9.55 70.43
CA GLU A 375 37.06 9.52 70.65
C GLU A 375 36.27 9.84 69.37
N ARG A 376 36.70 10.89 68.64
CA ARG A 376 36.08 11.29 67.37
C ARG A 376 36.29 10.27 66.27
N LEU A 377 37.48 9.67 66.18
CA LEU A 377 37.74 8.59 65.24
C LEU A 377 36.85 7.38 65.54
N SER A 378 36.74 6.98 66.81
CA SER A 378 35.88 5.87 67.23
C SER A 378 34.41 6.11 66.85
N THR A 379 33.91 7.33 67.05
CA THR A 379 32.55 7.72 66.68
C THR A 379 32.34 7.59 65.16
N LEU A 380 33.26 8.10 64.36
CA LEU A 380 33.22 7.98 62.90
C LEU A 380 33.27 6.51 62.45
N MET A 381 34.18 5.71 63.02
CA MET A 381 34.32 4.30 62.66
C MET A 381 33.06 3.48 62.98
N SER A 382 32.39 3.75 64.11
CA SER A 382 31.14 3.07 64.47
C SER A 382 30.00 3.39 63.50
N ALA A 383 29.83 4.68 63.16
CA ALA A 383 28.85 5.10 62.17
C ALA A 383 29.15 4.48 60.79
N LEU A 384 30.42 4.50 60.38
CA LEU A 384 30.87 3.97 59.10
C LEU A 384 30.65 2.46 59.01
N GLN A 385 31.00 1.72 60.07
CA GLN A 385 30.78 0.27 60.15
C GLN A 385 29.29 -0.07 60.02
N THR A 386 28.42 0.69 60.67
CA THR A 386 26.96 0.50 60.61
C THR A 386 26.45 0.67 59.17
N GLN A 387 26.88 1.74 58.50
CA GLN A 387 26.48 2.03 57.13
C GLN A 387 27.01 0.97 56.15
N VAL A 388 28.28 0.55 56.27
CA VAL A 388 28.82 -0.54 55.44
C VAL A 388 28.05 -1.84 55.65
N THR A 389 27.69 -2.18 56.90
CA THR A 389 26.90 -3.38 57.17
C THR A 389 25.52 -3.32 56.52
N GLN A 390 24.84 -2.17 56.60
CA GLN A 390 23.47 -2.00 56.08
C GLN A 390 23.43 -1.88 54.56
N GLU A 391 24.31 -1.08 53.98
CA GLU A 391 24.28 -0.70 52.56
C GLU A 391 25.13 -1.61 51.66
N ILE A 392 26.05 -2.40 52.23
CA ILE A 392 26.93 -3.30 51.46
C ILE A 392 26.78 -4.75 51.93
N VAL A 393 27.00 -5.07 53.20
CA VAL A 393 27.07 -6.47 53.67
C VAL A 393 25.72 -7.18 53.58
N LYS A 394 24.62 -6.56 54.03
CA LYS A 394 23.27 -7.14 53.96
C LYS A 394 22.77 -7.34 52.52
N PRO A 395 22.92 -6.38 51.61
CA PRO A 395 22.63 -6.59 50.19
C PRO A 395 23.43 -7.74 49.59
N LEU A 396 24.73 -7.86 49.91
CA LEU A 396 25.56 -8.98 49.44
C LEU A 396 25.05 -10.34 49.95
N GLN A 397 24.67 -10.44 51.23
CA GLN A 397 24.08 -11.66 51.80
C GLN A 397 22.76 -12.04 51.12
N THR A 398 21.92 -11.03 50.84
CA THR A 398 20.60 -11.24 50.23
C THR A 398 20.73 -11.71 48.78
N ASP A 399 21.62 -11.09 48.01
CA ASP A 399 21.88 -11.44 46.61
C ASP A 399 22.48 -12.83 46.46
N MET A 400 23.33 -13.26 47.40
CA MET A 400 24.00 -14.57 47.35
C MET A 400 23.16 -15.71 47.96
N ALA A 401 21.98 -15.43 48.54
CA ALA A 401 21.20 -16.41 49.27
C ALA A 401 20.68 -17.57 48.39
N PHE A 402 20.40 -17.32 47.11
CA PHE A 402 19.90 -18.35 46.19
C PHE A 402 20.91 -19.49 45.96
N LEU A 403 22.22 -19.19 46.04
CA LEU A 403 23.30 -20.18 45.85
C LEU A 403 23.23 -21.32 46.87
N THR A 404 22.65 -21.07 48.05
CA THR A 404 22.48 -22.09 49.10
C THR A 404 21.57 -23.24 48.68
N ARG A 405 20.74 -23.05 47.64
CA ARG A 405 19.88 -24.09 47.05
C ARG A 405 20.66 -25.09 46.20
N PHE A 406 21.88 -24.73 45.80
CA PHE A 406 22.72 -25.46 44.83
C PHE A 406 24.08 -25.88 45.41
N ILE A 407 24.29 -25.65 46.72
CA ILE A 407 25.50 -25.99 47.47
C ILE A 407 25.11 -26.92 48.62
N ASP A 408 25.62 -28.14 48.60
CA ASP A 408 25.35 -29.16 49.62
C ASP A 408 26.22 -29.03 50.90
N ASP A 409 27.11 -28.03 50.95
CA ASP A 409 27.97 -27.76 52.12
C ASP A 409 27.31 -26.78 53.11
N THR A 410 26.88 -27.30 54.25
CA THR A 410 26.21 -26.54 55.32
C THR A 410 27.13 -25.48 55.96
N ASN A 411 28.45 -25.69 56.01
CA ASN A 411 29.38 -24.70 56.54
C ASN A 411 29.57 -23.54 55.57
N LEU A 412 29.65 -23.84 54.27
CA LEU A 412 29.75 -22.82 53.22
C LEU A 412 28.46 -22.00 53.16
N ASN A 413 27.29 -22.63 53.21
CA ASN A 413 26.00 -21.92 53.26
C ASN A 413 25.91 -20.96 54.46
N ASN A 414 26.43 -21.35 55.63
CA ASN A 414 26.49 -20.46 56.78
C ASN A 414 27.45 -19.27 56.58
N LYS A 415 28.59 -19.47 55.90
CA LYS A 415 29.51 -18.38 55.54
C LYS A 415 28.89 -17.40 54.54
N ILE A 416 28.06 -17.88 53.60
CA ILE A 416 27.33 -17.05 52.62
C ILE A 416 26.30 -16.17 53.32
N LEU A 417 25.48 -16.76 54.20
CA LEU A 417 24.35 -16.09 54.84
C LEU A 417 24.78 -15.18 56.00
N ASN A 418 25.92 -15.44 56.66
CA ASN A 418 26.38 -14.71 57.83
C ASN A 418 27.75 -14.03 57.62
N GLN A 419 27.94 -13.37 56.48
CA GLN A 419 29.15 -12.61 56.19
C GLN A 419 29.34 -11.46 57.19
N ASN A 420 30.56 -11.30 57.71
CA ASN A 420 30.92 -10.18 58.58
C ASN A 420 32.20 -9.51 58.06
N ILE A 421 32.12 -8.22 57.72
CA ILE A 421 33.24 -7.43 57.23
C ILE A 421 33.48 -6.27 58.18
N GLU A 422 34.62 -6.31 58.87
CA GLU A 422 35.05 -5.26 59.80
C GLU A 422 35.96 -4.25 59.09
N ILE A 423 35.66 -2.96 59.22
CA ILE A 423 36.36 -1.88 58.55
C ILE A 423 37.48 -1.36 59.46
N PRO A 424 38.76 -1.50 59.06
CA PRO A 424 39.86 -1.07 59.90
C PRO A 424 40.02 0.46 59.88
N SER A 425 40.43 1.03 61.02
CA SER A 425 40.53 2.48 61.20
C SER A 425 41.62 3.14 60.34
N ASN A 426 42.60 2.37 59.87
CA ASN A 426 43.67 2.87 59.01
C ASN A 426 43.15 3.37 57.65
N LEU A 427 42.03 2.85 57.15
CA LEU A 427 41.39 3.35 55.93
C LEU A 427 40.97 4.82 56.05
N VAL A 428 40.71 5.28 57.28
CA VAL A 428 40.39 6.69 57.57
C VAL A 428 41.66 7.47 57.91
N THR A 429 42.52 6.95 58.79
CA THR A 429 43.68 7.72 59.29
C THR A 429 44.72 7.98 58.21
N ASP A 430 44.92 7.04 57.28
CA ASP A 430 45.98 7.12 56.28
C ASP A 430 45.63 8.08 55.13
N LEU A 431 44.35 8.44 54.99
CA LEU A 431 43.86 9.39 53.99
C LEU A 431 44.07 10.85 54.38
N TYR A 432 44.32 11.15 55.65
CA TYR A 432 44.37 12.52 56.12
C TYR A 432 45.64 13.26 55.66
N GLN A 433 45.44 14.39 54.98
CA GLN A 433 46.49 15.35 54.69
C GLN A 433 46.34 16.59 55.60
N THR A 434 47.47 17.15 56.05
CA THR A 434 47.45 18.26 57.01
C THR A 434 46.83 19.52 56.42
N GLN A 435 45.72 19.99 57.00
CA GLN A 435 45.01 21.20 56.58
C GLN A 435 45.03 22.30 57.65
N VAL A 436 44.99 23.57 57.21
CA VAL A 436 44.84 24.73 58.11
C VAL A 436 43.38 24.86 58.58
N GLN A 437 42.42 24.66 57.67
CA GLN A 437 40.99 24.63 57.98
C GLN A 437 40.30 23.58 57.11
N ILE A 438 39.27 22.92 57.65
CA ILE A 438 38.49 21.91 56.92
C ILE A 438 37.39 22.59 56.11
N SER A 439 37.58 22.68 54.80
CA SER A 439 36.57 23.19 53.87
C SER A 439 35.55 22.11 53.50
N ASN A 440 34.36 22.52 53.04
CA ASN A 440 33.35 21.60 52.51
C ASN A 440 33.90 20.77 51.34
N GLN A 441 34.70 21.41 50.47
CA GLN A 441 35.31 20.72 49.34
C GLN A 441 36.29 19.62 49.78
N TYR A 442 37.07 19.85 50.85
CA TYR A 442 37.99 18.84 51.36
C TYR A 442 37.25 17.64 51.97
N VAL A 443 36.15 17.88 52.68
CA VAL A 443 35.29 16.79 53.20
C VAL A 443 34.75 15.95 52.04
N LEU A 444 34.28 16.57 50.96
CA LEU A 444 33.79 15.85 49.78
C LEU A 444 34.87 14.97 49.13
N THR A 445 36.06 15.54 48.86
CA THR A 445 37.17 14.79 48.26
C THR A 445 37.70 13.67 49.17
N PHE A 446 37.71 13.89 50.49
CA PHE A 446 38.06 12.86 51.47
C PHE A 446 37.01 11.74 51.50
N SER A 447 35.72 12.08 51.50
CA SER A 447 34.61 11.12 51.42
C SER A 447 34.67 10.26 50.16
N GLU A 448 34.93 10.85 48.99
CA GLU A 448 35.11 10.10 47.74
C GLU A 448 36.29 9.13 47.81
N SER A 449 37.42 9.58 48.34
CA SER A 449 38.63 8.76 48.50
C SER A 449 38.42 7.61 49.49
N LEU A 450 37.71 7.87 50.59
CA LEU A 450 37.38 6.87 51.60
C LEU A 450 36.43 5.80 51.04
N MET A 451 35.39 6.18 50.29
CA MET A 451 34.51 5.22 49.61
C MET A 451 35.28 4.31 48.66
N LYS A 452 36.20 4.87 47.89
CA LYS A 452 37.03 4.11 46.98
C LYS A 452 37.89 3.08 47.72
N GLN A 453 38.50 3.46 48.84
CA GLN A 453 39.30 2.53 49.65
C GLN A 453 38.45 1.43 50.31
N ILE A 454 37.26 1.77 50.82
CA ILE A 454 36.31 0.80 51.38
C ILE A 454 35.89 -0.21 50.31
N GLY A 455 35.53 0.26 49.11
CA GLY A 455 35.15 -0.60 48.01
C GLY A 455 36.26 -1.59 47.62
N GLN A 456 37.51 -1.12 47.54
CA GLN A 456 38.67 -1.98 47.28
C GLN A 456 38.92 -3.00 48.40
N TYR A 457 38.77 -2.58 49.65
CA TYR A 457 38.95 -3.45 50.81
C TYR A 457 37.91 -4.59 50.83
N VAL A 458 36.63 -4.25 50.68
CA VAL A 458 35.51 -5.21 50.63
C VAL A 458 35.70 -6.20 49.48
N GLN A 459 36.08 -5.71 48.29
CA GLN A 459 36.34 -6.61 47.15
C GLN A 459 37.45 -7.61 47.43
N ASN A 460 38.51 -7.22 48.13
CA ASN A 460 39.63 -8.11 48.39
C ASN A 460 39.31 -9.15 49.47
N ILE A 461 38.55 -8.79 50.50
CA ILE A 461 38.24 -9.70 51.60
C ILE A 461 37.17 -10.75 51.24
N SER A 462 36.28 -10.43 50.29
CA SER A 462 35.21 -11.34 49.86
C SER A 462 35.63 -12.35 48.77
N LYS A 463 36.72 -12.09 48.03
CA LYS A 463 37.24 -12.98 46.96
C LYS A 463 37.41 -14.44 47.38
N PRO A 464 38.01 -14.78 48.53
CA PRO A 464 38.20 -16.18 48.93
C PRO A 464 36.88 -16.94 49.09
N LEU A 465 35.81 -16.25 49.50
CA LEU A 465 34.48 -16.87 49.65
C LEU A 465 33.86 -17.17 48.28
N ASP A 466 34.04 -16.31 47.28
CA ASP A 466 33.54 -16.55 45.92
C ASP A 466 34.19 -17.78 45.28
N GLU A 467 35.50 -17.91 45.46
CA GLU A 467 36.26 -19.07 44.98
C GLU A 467 35.75 -20.37 45.63
N GLU A 468 35.46 -20.32 46.93
CA GLU A 468 34.89 -21.46 47.68
C GLU A 468 33.48 -21.81 47.17
N ILE A 469 32.64 -20.80 46.89
CA ILE A 469 31.30 -20.97 46.30
C ILE A 469 31.38 -21.65 44.94
N ILE A 470 32.11 -21.06 44.00
CA ILE A 470 32.18 -21.53 42.60
C ILE A 470 32.62 -22.99 42.52
N SER A 471 33.54 -23.42 43.39
CA SER A 471 34.03 -24.80 43.41
C SER A 471 33.02 -25.85 43.93
N ASN A 472 31.93 -25.43 44.58
CA ASN A 472 31.00 -26.31 45.28
C ASN A 472 29.55 -26.26 44.78
N VAL A 473 29.23 -25.42 43.79
CA VAL A 473 27.87 -25.34 43.23
C VAL A 473 27.63 -26.46 42.21
N LYS A 474 26.47 -27.13 42.26
CA LYS A 474 26.05 -28.14 41.26
C LYS A 474 24.56 -27.99 40.93
N ALA A 475 24.19 -27.99 39.65
CA ALA A 475 22.80 -27.99 39.20
C ALA A 475 22.58 -29.05 38.10
N GLU A 476 21.51 -29.82 38.19
CA GLU A 476 20.99 -30.65 37.09
C GLU A 476 19.67 -30.04 36.60
N VAL A 477 19.46 -29.98 35.27
CA VAL A 477 18.18 -30.01 34.50
C VAL A 477 18.08 -28.99 33.34
N HIS A 478 17.32 -29.46 32.33
CA HIS A 478 17.03 -29.12 30.94
C HIS A 478 16.54 -27.70 30.55
N GLU A 479 16.78 -27.36 29.27
CA GLU A 479 16.51 -26.08 28.58
C GLU A 479 15.04 -25.86 28.14
N GLU A 480 14.53 -24.61 28.23
CA GLU A 480 13.96 -23.79 27.11
C GLU A 480 13.24 -22.47 27.56
N THR A 481 13.71 -21.31 27.05
CA THR A 481 13.06 -19.99 26.66
C THR A 481 12.23 -19.15 27.69
N ASN A 482 11.96 -17.82 27.64
CA ASN A 482 11.89 -16.73 26.62
C ASN A 482 12.01 -15.31 27.28
N ASN A 483 12.64 -14.31 26.65
CA ASN A 483 12.92 -12.95 27.21
C ASN A 483 11.85 -11.87 26.92
N HIS A 484 10.83 -12.17 26.12
CA HIS A 484 9.93 -11.16 25.52
C HIS A 484 8.80 -10.68 26.45
N GLU A 485 8.44 -11.47 27.47
CA GLU A 485 7.27 -11.18 28.33
C GLU A 485 7.55 -10.09 29.39
N THR A 486 8.81 -9.87 29.80
CA THR A 486 9.16 -8.88 30.84
C THR A 486 8.90 -7.45 30.36
N ASP A 487 9.32 -7.12 29.15
CA ASP A 487 9.24 -5.76 28.60
C ASP A 487 7.78 -5.28 28.47
N THR A 488 6.88 -6.22 28.18
CA THR A 488 5.45 -5.96 27.97
C THR A 488 4.73 -5.65 29.30
N TYR A 489 5.11 -6.28 30.41
CA TYR A 489 4.58 -5.96 31.74
C TYR A 489 4.96 -4.54 32.21
N GLU A 490 6.21 -4.11 32.01
CA GLU A 490 6.65 -2.77 32.42
C GLU A 490 6.02 -1.65 31.55
N ARG A 491 5.80 -1.95 30.27
CA ARG A 491 5.13 -1.03 29.35
C ARG A 491 3.70 -0.73 29.78
N TYR A 492 2.92 -1.74 30.15
CA TYR A 492 1.54 -1.56 30.63
C TYR A 492 1.45 -0.63 31.85
N ARG A 493 2.33 -0.81 32.85
CA ARG A 493 2.36 0.03 34.07
C ARG A 493 2.63 1.49 33.75
N THR A 494 3.58 1.73 32.86
CA THR A 494 3.94 3.08 32.40
C THR A 494 2.73 3.77 31.77
N LEU A 495 2.05 3.09 30.84
CA LEU A 495 0.86 3.62 30.17
C LEU A 495 -0.30 3.90 31.15
N HIS A 496 -0.53 3.00 32.11
CA HIS A 496 -1.56 3.18 33.15
C HIS A 496 -1.31 4.42 34.03
N THR A 497 -0.05 4.65 34.42
CA THR A 497 0.33 5.86 35.18
C THR A 497 0.08 7.13 34.37
N LEU A 498 0.41 7.14 33.07
CA LEU A 498 0.16 8.29 32.19
C LEU A 498 -1.33 8.57 32.02
N LYS A 499 -2.14 7.52 31.86
CA LYS A 499 -3.59 7.66 31.78
C LYS A 499 -4.16 8.28 33.05
N THR A 500 -3.72 7.81 34.21
CA THR A 500 -4.14 8.35 35.51
C THR A 500 -3.76 9.83 35.64
N SER A 501 -2.56 10.21 35.19
CA SER A 501 -2.08 11.60 35.21
C SER A 501 -2.93 12.53 34.33
N LEU A 502 -3.35 12.07 33.15
CA LEU A 502 -4.24 12.82 32.26
C LEU A 502 -5.67 12.96 32.81
N ASP A 503 -6.25 11.85 33.30
CA ASP A 503 -7.62 11.82 33.82
C ASP A 503 -7.77 12.66 35.11
N THR A 504 -6.69 12.83 35.88
CA THR A 504 -6.67 13.63 37.12
C THR A 504 -6.11 15.05 36.93
N GLU A 505 -5.71 15.41 35.70
CA GLU A 505 -5.04 16.67 35.36
C GLU A 505 -3.78 16.96 36.20
N ASN A 506 -3.16 15.91 36.76
CA ASN A 506 -2.02 16.07 37.66
C ASN A 506 -0.82 16.73 36.95
N TYR A 507 -0.70 16.55 35.63
CA TYR A 507 0.31 17.19 34.80
C TYR A 507 0.30 18.72 34.85
N GLN A 508 -0.80 19.36 35.25
CA GLN A 508 -0.85 20.83 35.37
C GLN A 508 0.02 21.39 36.51
N HIS A 509 0.37 20.54 37.50
CA HIS A 509 1.15 20.89 38.69
C HIS A 509 2.67 20.91 38.46
N TYR A 510 3.14 20.52 37.27
CA TYR A 510 4.56 20.63 36.94
C TYR A 510 4.97 22.10 36.83
N TYR A 511 6.07 22.47 37.50
CA TYR A 511 6.64 23.81 37.39
C TYR A 511 7.55 23.90 36.17
N ILE A 512 7.23 24.80 35.24
CA ILE A 512 7.98 25.00 34.00
C ILE A 512 8.26 26.50 33.84
N HIS A 513 9.51 26.86 33.50
CA HIS A 513 9.89 28.24 33.19
C HIS A 513 9.62 28.55 31.71
N LEU A 514 8.68 29.46 31.41
CA LEU A 514 8.24 29.80 30.05
C LEU A 514 8.92 31.07 29.46
N ASP A 515 10.23 31.25 29.67
CA ASP A 515 11.02 32.37 29.10
C ASP A 515 11.74 32.01 27.79
N ASP A 516 11.26 30.96 27.11
CA ASP A 516 11.96 30.30 26.03
C ASP A 516 11.48 30.75 24.63
N SER A 517 12.40 30.88 23.68
CA SER A 517 12.09 31.17 22.26
C SER A 517 11.20 30.09 21.65
N LEU A 518 10.43 30.41 20.61
CA LEU A 518 9.63 29.42 19.87
C LEU A 518 10.43 28.14 19.56
N ASP A 519 11.70 28.30 19.14
CA ASP A 519 12.62 27.20 18.85
C ASP A 519 12.76 26.19 19.99
N LYS A 520 12.76 26.65 21.24
CA LYS A 520 12.86 25.80 22.42
C LYS A 520 11.51 25.22 22.86
N LEU A 521 10.42 25.94 22.63
CA LEU A 521 9.07 25.45 22.99
C LEU A 521 8.64 24.26 22.13
N ILE A 522 9.08 24.23 20.88
CA ILE A 522 8.78 23.16 19.92
C ILE A 522 10.00 22.33 19.54
N ASP A 523 11.11 22.47 20.27
CA ASP A 523 12.38 21.72 20.11
C ASP A 523 13.00 21.77 18.69
N ARG A 524 12.75 22.84 17.93
CA ARG A 524 13.21 22.98 16.53
C ARG A 524 14.62 23.58 16.38
N THR A 525 15.31 23.17 15.31
CA THR A 525 16.67 23.65 14.98
C THR A 525 16.75 24.25 13.57
N LYS A 526 17.45 25.40 13.44
CA LYS A 526 17.70 26.03 12.13
C LYS A 526 18.83 25.32 11.40
N MET A 527 18.61 24.95 10.15
CA MET A 527 19.64 24.45 9.23
C MET A 527 19.92 25.44 8.10
N THR A 528 21.14 25.39 7.56
CA THR A 528 21.52 26.19 6.40
C THR A 528 21.37 25.34 5.15
N TYR A 529 20.41 25.69 4.29
CA TYR A 529 20.30 25.13 2.95
C TYR A 529 21.15 25.97 1.99
N THR A 530 22.00 25.30 1.22
CA THR A 530 22.72 25.93 0.10
C THR A 530 22.34 25.12 -1.13
N PRO A 531 21.62 25.68 -2.11
CA PRO A 531 21.26 24.95 -3.31
C PRO A 531 22.52 24.38 -3.95
N SER A 532 22.48 23.12 -4.37
CA SER A 532 23.54 22.58 -5.20
C SER A 532 23.63 23.48 -6.43
N GLN A 533 24.78 24.12 -6.66
CA GLN A 533 24.97 24.90 -7.89
C GLN A 533 24.61 23.98 -9.04
N SER A 534 23.68 24.46 -9.87
CA SER A 534 23.24 23.81 -11.09
C SER A 534 24.46 23.25 -11.80
N VAL A 535 24.61 21.92 -11.74
CA VAL A 535 25.37 21.22 -12.76
C VAL A 535 24.55 21.47 -14.00
N GLU A 536 24.99 22.44 -14.81
CA GLU A 536 24.61 22.52 -16.22
C GLU A 536 24.55 21.09 -16.72
N ASN A 537 23.35 20.69 -17.14
CA ASN A 537 23.05 19.38 -17.66
C ASN A 537 24.24 18.88 -18.46
N LYS A 538 25.00 17.95 -17.86
CA LYS A 538 25.73 16.99 -18.66
C LYS A 538 24.62 16.24 -19.36
N THR A 539 24.45 16.58 -20.62
CA THR A 539 23.82 15.76 -21.65
C THR A 539 24.45 14.38 -21.52
N GLU A 540 23.87 13.54 -20.66
CA GLU A 540 24.04 12.11 -20.78
C GLU A 540 23.29 11.76 -22.06
N ASN A 541 24.05 11.71 -23.14
CA ASN A 541 23.71 10.94 -24.32
C ASN A 541 23.49 9.49 -23.87
N ILE A 542 22.31 9.21 -23.33
CA ILE A 542 21.72 7.89 -23.46
C ILE A 542 21.34 7.83 -24.92
N ASN A 543 22.17 7.12 -25.69
CA ASN A 543 21.90 6.79 -27.08
C ASN A 543 20.46 6.28 -27.20
N GLU A 544 19.59 7.11 -27.78
CA GLU A 544 18.43 6.63 -28.51
C GLU A 544 18.94 5.83 -29.71
N GLN A 545 19.26 4.55 -29.48
CA GLN A 545 19.25 3.54 -30.51
C GLN A 545 17.86 2.91 -30.56
N SER A 546 16.88 3.71 -30.96
CA SER A 546 15.57 3.23 -31.40
C SER A 546 15.13 4.01 -32.62
N ALA A 547 16.00 4.08 -33.61
CA ALA A 547 15.63 4.44 -34.97
C ALA A 547 16.38 3.51 -35.92
N VAL A 548 15.62 2.98 -36.88
CA VAL A 548 15.99 2.05 -37.96
C VAL A 548 15.84 0.56 -37.63
N THR A 549 14.58 0.10 -37.59
CA THR A 549 14.21 -1.28 -37.97
C THR A 549 12.95 -1.35 -38.85
N THR A 550 12.54 -0.26 -39.48
CA THR A 550 11.47 -0.35 -40.50
C THR A 550 11.98 -1.04 -41.79
N ASP A 551 13.27 -0.93 -42.10
CA ASP A 551 13.89 -1.59 -43.26
C ASP A 551 14.15 -3.10 -43.05
N SER A 552 14.17 -3.61 -41.81
CA SER A 552 14.44 -5.04 -41.55
C SER A 552 13.20 -5.93 -41.65
N GLN A 553 11.99 -5.37 -41.61
CA GLN A 553 10.74 -6.15 -41.59
C GLN A 553 10.22 -6.51 -42.98
N GLN A 554 10.23 -5.57 -43.92
CA GLN A 554 10.03 -5.92 -45.35
C GLN A 554 11.09 -6.94 -45.81
N SER A 555 12.30 -6.83 -45.26
CA SER A 555 13.38 -7.79 -45.50
C SER A 555 13.03 -9.19 -45.00
N LYS A 556 12.52 -9.37 -43.77
CA LYS A 556 12.21 -10.70 -43.21
C LYS A 556 11.08 -11.43 -43.96
N ARG A 557 9.98 -10.75 -44.29
CA ARG A 557 8.89 -11.38 -45.03
C ARG A 557 9.29 -11.70 -46.48
N HIS A 558 10.02 -10.81 -47.14
CA HIS A 558 10.61 -11.13 -48.45
C HIS A 558 11.63 -12.27 -48.37
N GLN A 559 12.42 -12.36 -47.31
CA GLN A 559 13.34 -13.49 -47.06
C GLN A 559 12.56 -14.80 -46.91
N ILE A 560 11.47 -14.81 -46.12
CA ILE A 560 10.60 -15.98 -45.95
C ILE A 560 9.99 -16.40 -47.30
N GLU A 561 9.39 -15.47 -48.07
CA GLU A 561 8.80 -15.81 -49.37
C GLU A 561 9.84 -16.25 -50.42
N ALA A 562 11.03 -15.63 -50.43
CA ALA A 562 12.15 -16.03 -51.28
C ALA A 562 12.67 -17.43 -50.92
N ALA A 563 12.74 -17.75 -49.63
CA ALA A 563 13.14 -19.08 -49.16
C ALA A 563 12.07 -20.13 -49.48
N LEU A 564 10.78 -19.84 -49.24
CA LEU A 564 9.65 -20.73 -49.57
C LEU A 564 9.52 -21.00 -51.06
N SER A 565 9.73 -19.98 -51.91
CA SER A 565 9.74 -20.16 -53.37
C SER A 565 10.95 -20.98 -53.86
N THR A 566 12.11 -20.78 -53.25
CA THR A 566 13.32 -21.59 -53.53
C THR A 566 13.10 -23.05 -53.12
N LEU A 567 12.49 -23.29 -51.95
CA LEU A 567 12.15 -24.63 -51.43
C LEU A 567 11.07 -25.34 -52.24
N SER A 568 10.10 -24.62 -52.82
CA SER A 568 9.04 -25.23 -53.63
C SER A 568 9.51 -25.90 -54.93
N ASN A 569 10.79 -25.74 -55.30
CA ASN A 569 11.40 -26.50 -56.39
C ASN A 569 11.87 -27.90 -55.96
N LEU A 570 11.83 -28.21 -54.65
CA LEU A 570 12.17 -29.49 -54.06
C LEU A 570 10.88 -30.17 -53.57
N SER A 571 10.48 -31.27 -54.20
CA SER A 571 9.25 -32.01 -53.83
C SER A 571 9.29 -32.67 -52.44
N LEU A 572 10.43 -32.59 -51.73
CA LEU A 572 10.65 -33.26 -50.45
C LEU A 572 9.89 -32.57 -49.29
N TYR A 573 9.73 -31.24 -49.35
CA TYR A 573 9.18 -30.43 -48.25
C TYR A 573 7.92 -29.63 -48.63
N ASP A 574 7.19 -30.03 -49.68
CA ASP A 574 6.00 -29.30 -50.15
C ASP A 574 4.92 -29.16 -49.07
N THR A 575 4.77 -30.13 -48.18
CA THR A 575 3.80 -30.07 -47.08
C THR A 575 4.16 -28.96 -46.09
N GLN A 576 5.42 -28.85 -45.67
CA GLN A 576 5.89 -27.82 -44.75
C GLN A 576 5.86 -26.44 -45.39
N VAL A 577 6.19 -26.33 -46.68
CA VAL A 577 6.09 -25.08 -47.43
C VAL A 577 4.64 -24.59 -47.49
N ASN A 578 3.68 -25.48 -47.73
CA ASN A 578 2.26 -25.12 -47.74
C ASN A 578 1.73 -24.78 -46.34
N GLN A 579 2.13 -25.52 -45.30
CA GLN A 579 1.78 -25.20 -43.91
C GLN A 579 2.34 -23.84 -43.48
N MET A 580 3.59 -23.52 -43.81
CA MET A 580 4.17 -22.19 -43.53
C MET A 580 3.39 -21.08 -44.24
N ARG A 581 2.97 -21.30 -45.50
CA ARG A 581 2.11 -20.34 -46.23
C ARG A 581 0.73 -20.19 -45.57
N GLU A 582 0.13 -21.27 -45.09
CA GLU A 582 -1.14 -21.21 -44.35
C GLU A 582 -1.00 -20.50 -43.00
N THR A 583 0.10 -20.72 -42.28
CA THR A 583 0.42 -20.01 -41.03
C THR A 583 0.60 -18.52 -41.27
N LEU A 584 1.32 -18.13 -42.33
CA LEU A 584 1.47 -16.72 -42.73
C LEU A 584 0.12 -16.09 -43.13
N ASN A 585 -0.75 -16.83 -43.83
CA ASN A 585 -2.09 -16.36 -44.17
C ASN A 585 -3.01 -16.24 -42.94
N ARG A 586 -2.91 -17.15 -41.96
CA ARG A 586 -3.67 -17.07 -40.69
C ARG A 586 -3.26 -15.85 -39.87
N LEU A 587 -1.96 -15.57 -39.83
CA LEU A 587 -1.35 -14.43 -39.16
C LEU A 587 -1.82 -13.09 -39.74
N ASP A 588 -2.05 -13.03 -41.06
CA ASP A 588 -2.60 -11.83 -41.71
C ASP A 588 -4.06 -11.54 -41.33
N ASN A 589 -4.78 -12.52 -40.76
CA ASN A 589 -6.21 -12.41 -40.43
C ASN A 589 -6.50 -12.31 -38.92
N GLN A 590 -5.47 -12.11 -38.08
CA GLN A 590 -5.66 -12.09 -36.62
C GLN A 590 -6.25 -10.74 -36.16
N VAL A 591 -7.39 -10.78 -35.48
CA VAL A 591 -8.07 -9.60 -34.94
C VAL A 591 -7.50 -9.26 -33.57
N ILE A 592 -7.13 -7.99 -33.36
CA ILE A 592 -6.50 -7.51 -32.13
C ILE A 592 -7.54 -6.84 -31.24
N LYS A 593 -7.58 -7.23 -29.97
CA LYS A 593 -8.48 -6.66 -28.97
C LYS A 593 -7.78 -5.55 -28.17
N ILE A 594 -8.32 -4.34 -28.26
CA ILE A 594 -7.81 -3.13 -27.61
C ILE A 594 -8.77 -2.76 -26.47
N GLY A 595 -8.31 -2.87 -25.23
CA GLY A 595 -9.09 -2.42 -24.07
C GLY A 595 -8.75 -0.97 -23.71
N VAL A 596 -9.77 -0.11 -23.60
CA VAL A 596 -9.61 1.30 -23.19
C VAL A 596 -10.05 1.44 -21.73
N PHE A 597 -9.11 1.76 -20.86
CA PHE A 597 -9.29 1.84 -19.41
C PHE A 597 -8.96 3.24 -18.88
N GLY A 598 -9.37 3.51 -17.65
CA GLY A 598 -9.18 4.81 -17.00
C GLY A 598 -10.26 5.07 -15.95
N THR A 599 -9.96 5.95 -15.00
CA THR A 599 -10.92 6.37 -13.96
C THR A 599 -12.20 6.95 -14.55
N PHE A 600 -13.23 7.06 -13.71
CA PHE A 600 -14.49 7.69 -14.10
C PHE A 600 -14.22 9.13 -14.59
N SER A 601 -14.85 9.52 -15.70
CA SER A 601 -14.63 10.82 -16.37
C SER A 601 -13.23 11.10 -16.94
N ALA A 602 -12.35 10.10 -17.07
CA ALA A 602 -11.03 10.27 -17.72
C ALA A 602 -11.09 10.57 -19.24
N GLY A 603 -12.29 10.49 -19.84
CA GLY A 603 -12.49 10.80 -21.26
C GLY A 603 -12.27 9.62 -22.22
N LYS A 604 -12.49 8.37 -21.77
CA LYS A 604 -12.36 7.14 -22.58
C LYS A 604 -13.21 7.17 -23.86
N SER A 605 -14.53 7.36 -23.74
CA SER A 605 -15.44 7.41 -24.88
C SER A 605 -15.14 8.60 -25.80
N SER A 606 -14.68 9.73 -25.24
CA SER A 606 -14.22 10.89 -26.02
C SER A 606 -12.96 10.58 -26.83
N LEU A 607 -12.01 9.83 -26.26
CA LEU A 607 -10.80 9.40 -26.95
C LEU A 607 -11.13 8.44 -28.10
N ILE A 608 -12.04 7.49 -27.87
CA ILE A 608 -12.48 6.56 -28.91
C ILE A 608 -13.13 7.32 -30.07
N ASN A 609 -14.02 8.27 -29.78
CA ASN A 609 -14.60 9.15 -30.80
C ASN A 609 -13.51 9.91 -31.58
N ALA A 610 -12.51 10.45 -30.89
CA ALA A 610 -11.39 11.15 -31.52
C ALA A 610 -10.54 10.24 -32.42
N LEU A 611 -10.29 8.98 -32.02
CA LEU A 611 -9.58 7.99 -32.83
C LEU A 611 -10.34 7.63 -34.12
N LEU A 612 -11.67 7.54 -34.02
CA LEU A 612 -12.57 7.23 -35.13
C LEU A 612 -12.95 8.46 -35.96
N GLY A 613 -12.71 9.67 -35.46
CA GLY A 613 -12.95 10.93 -36.16
C GLY A 613 -14.42 11.38 -36.20
N ASP A 614 -15.32 10.77 -35.42
CA ASP A 614 -16.75 11.14 -35.35
C ASP A 614 -17.35 10.77 -33.97
N GLN A 615 -18.54 11.28 -33.67
CA GLN A 615 -19.23 11.09 -32.39
C GLN A 615 -20.10 9.82 -32.36
N TYR A 616 -19.46 8.67 -32.18
CA TYR A 616 -20.12 7.36 -32.08
C TYR A 616 -20.60 7.02 -30.67
N LEU A 617 -19.83 7.36 -29.64
CA LEU A 617 -20.16 7.11 -28.23
C LEU A 617 -20.65 8.39 -27.54
N VAL A 618 -21.49 8.24 -26.51
CA VAL A 618 -21.94 9.37 -25.68
C VAL A 618 -20.83 9.75 -24.70
N SER A 619 -20.38 11.00 -24.75
CA SER A 619 -19.43 11.58 -23.79
C SER A 619 -20.17 12.49 -22.82
N SER A 620 -20.29 12.10 -21.55
CA SER A 620 -20.85 12.95 -20.47
C SER A 620 -19.90 12.98 -19.28
N PRO A 621 -19.83 14.11 -18.55
CA PRO A 621 -19.10 14.19 -17.28
C PRO A 621 -19.82 13.48 -16.11
N ASN A 622 -21.11 13.15 -16.28
CA ASN A 622 -21.91 12.35 -15.33
C ASN A 622 -21.86 10.86 -15.72
N PRO A 623 -22.17 9.91 -14.80
CA PRO A 623 -22.09 8.48 -15.11
C PRO A 623 -23.01 8.12 -16.28
N THR A 624 -22.43 7.83 -17.44
CA THR A 624 -23.19 7.53 -18.68
C THR A 624 -22.76 6.26 -19.38
N THR A 625 -21.90 5.42 -18.80
CA THR A 625 -21.61 4.11 -19.41
C THR A 625 -22.07 3.05 -18.42
N ALA A 626 -23.24 2.48 -18.69
CA ALA A 626 -23.86 1.47 -17.84
C ALA A 626 -23.73 0.04 -18.42
N ALA A 627 -23.28 -0.07 -19.68
CA ALA A 627 -22.96 -1.34 -20.35
C ALA A 627 -21.65 -1.25 -21.16
N THR A 628 -20.91 -2.35 -21.23
CA THR A 628 -19.68 -2.47 -22.05
C THR A 628 -20.00 -2.31 -23.53
N THR A 629 -19.18 -1.55 -24.25
CA THR A 629 -19.37 -1.34 -25.70
C THR A 629 -18.16 -1.88 -26.46
N GLU A 630 -18.39 -2.84 -27.35
CA GLU A 630 -17.37 -3.39 -28.26
C GLU A 630 -17.56 -2.78 -29.65
N ILE A 631 -16.49 -2.23 -30.22
CA ILE A 631 -16.49 -1.56 -31.51
C ILE A 631 -15.61 -2.35 -32.46
N SER A 632 -16.17 -2.79 -33.59
CA SER A 632 -15.49 -3.60 -34.58
C SER A 632 -15.85 -3.16 -36.01
N TYR A 633 -15.14 -3.70 -36.99
CA TYR A 633 -15.45 -3.46 -38.40
C TYR A 633 -16.66 -4.29 -38.86
N GLY A 634 -17.68 -3.65 -39.46
CA GLY A 634 -18.83 -4.36 -40.03
C GLY A 634 -20.01 -3.45 -40.35
N HIS A 635 -21.20 -4.05 -40.53
CA HIS A 635 -22.40 -3.35 -41.02
C HIS A 635 -23.60 -3.38 -40.07
N GLN A 636 -23.57 -4.24 -39.05
CA GLN A 636 -24.75 -4.55 -38.23
C GLN A 636 -24.44 -4.38 -36.74
N ASN A 637 -25.05 -3.37 -36.13
CA ASN A 637 -24.99 -3.20 -34.68
C ASN A 637 -25.88 -4.25 -34.01
N THR A 638 -25.36 -4.91 -32.98
CA THR A 638 -26.11 -5.88 -32.17
C THR A 638 -26.01 -5.54 -30.69
N VAL A 639 -26.97 -6.03 -29.91
CA VAL A 639 -26.95 -5.93 -28.45
C VAL A 639 -27.13 -7.33 -27.89
N THR A 640 -26.26 -7.71 -26.97
CA THR A 640 -26.41 -8.92 -26.17
C THR A 640 -27.11 -8.56 -24.87
N PHE A 641 -28.30 -9.14 -24.63
CA PHE A 641 -29.04 -8.94 -23.39
C PHE A 641 -28.56 -9.87 -22.27
N LYS A 642 -28.80 -9.49 -21.03
CA LYS A 642 -28.59 -10.37 -19.86
C LYS A 642 -29.58 -11.52 -19.89
N THR A 643 -29.23 -12.65 -19.27
CA THR A 643 -30.20 -13.72 -19.03
C THR A 643 -31.06 -13.40 -17.81
N LYS A 644 -32.18 -14.10 -17.65
CA LYS A 644 -33.05 -13.98 -16.45
C LYS A 644 -32.28 -14.29 -15.17
N GLU A 645 -31.39 -15.27 -15.21
CA GLU A 645 -30.55 -15.69 -14.09
C GLU A 645 -29.54 -14.60 -13.70
N MET A 646 -28.87 -14.00 -14.69
CA MET A 646 -27.93 -12.88 -14.45
C MET A 646 -28.65 -11.68 -13.82
N LEU A 647 -29.82 -11.31 -14.36
CA LEU A 647 -30.59 -10.19 -13.84
C LEU A 647 -31.12 -10.47 -12.43
N LEU A 648 -31.54 -11.70 -12.14
CA LEU A 648 -32.00 -12.11 -10.81
C LEU A 648 -30.85 -12.12 -9.79
N SER A 649 -29.67 -12.59 -10.19
CA SER A 649 -28.47 -12.55 -9.34
C SER A 649 -28.17 -11.10 -8.94
N GLU A 650 -28.13 -10.18 -9.91
CA GLU A 650 -27.85 -8.77 -9.64
C GLU A 650 -28.92 -8.10 -8.78
N LEU A 651 -30.20 -8.43 -8.99
CA LEU A 651 -31.28 -7.98 -8.13
C LEU A 651 -31.08 -8.45 -6.69
N ASN A 652 -30.80 -9.74 -6.50
CA ASN A 652 -30.58 -10.31 -5.18
C ASN A 652 -29.34 -9.71 -4.50
N ASP A 653 -28.24 -9.48 -5.22
CA ASP A 653 -27.05 -8.83 -4.69
C ASP A 653 -27.32 -7.41 -4.17
N VAL A 654 -28.20 -6.68 -4.85
CA VAL A 654 -28.62 -5.33 -4.46
C VAL A 654 -29.48 -5.34 -3.19
N VAL A 655 -30.40 -6.30 -3.07
CA VAL A 655 -31.36 -6.36 -1.97
C VAL A 655 -30.89 -7.18 -0.76
N GLU A 656 -29.82 -7.95 -0.91
CA GLU A 656 -29.33 -8.88 0.12
C GLU A 656 -28.97 -8.18 1.44
N ALA A 657 -28.45 -6.95 1.33
CA ALA A 657 -28.04 -6.12 2.46
C ALA A 657 -29.20 -5.75 3.40
N VAL A 658 -30.43 -5.75 2.89
CA VAL A 658 -31.65 -5.42 3.64
C VAL A 658 -32.52 -6.64 3.96
N ASP A 659 -31.95 -7.85 3.83
CA ASP A 659 -32.57 -9.14 4.20
C ASP A 659 -33.75 -9.55 3.28
N TYR A 660 -33.66 -9.21 2.00
CA TYR A 660 -34.58 -9.68 0.96
C TYR A 660 -33.86 -10.63 0.00
N GLN A 661 -34.62 -11.57 -0.54
CA GLN A 661 -34.20 -12.50 -1.59
C GLN A 661 -35.45 -12.88 -2.40
N PHE A 662 -35.29 -12.99 -3.71
CA PHE A 662 -36.34 -13.37 -4.64
C PHE A 662 -35.94 -14.64 -5.38
N ASP A 663 -36.90 -15.57 -5.49
CA ASP A 663 -36.70 -16.81 -6.25
C ASP A 663 -36.82 -16.58 -7.77
N SER A 664 -37.46 -15.48 -8.18
CA SER A 664 -37.58 -15.06 -9.58
C SER A 664 -37.87 -13.56 -9.70
N ILE A 665 -37.63 -12.98 -10.88
CA ILE A 665 -38.00 -11.58 -11.13
C ILE A 665 -39.52 -11.37 -11.02
N ASN A 666 -40.33 -12.37 -11.38
CA ASN A 666 -41.78 -12.29 -11.24
C ASN A 666 -42.24 -12.26 -9.78
N ASP A 667 -41.55 -12.96 -8.88
CA ASP A 667 -41.79 -12.87 -7.43
C ASP A 667 -41.53 -11.45 -6.93
N PHE A 668 -40.37 -10.86 -7.31
CA PHE A 668 -40.04 -9.46 -7.04
C PHE A 668 -41.13 -8.48 -7.51
N LEU A 669 -41.64 -8.62 -8.74
CA LEU A 669 -42.66 -7.72 -9.29
C LEU A 669 -44.02 -7.82 -8.59
N THR A 670 -44.28 -8.93 -7.88
CA THR A 670 -45.57 -9.18 -7.23
C THR A 670 -45.59 -8.84 -5.74
N GLN A 671 -44.43 -8.59 -5.12
CA GLN A 671 -44.31 -8.21 -3.71
C GLN A 671 -44.59 -6.72 -3.46
N ASP A 672 -44.99 -6.40 -2.22
CA ASP A 672 -45.03 -5.00 -1.74
C ASP A 672 -43.61 -4.52 -1.41
N LEU A 673 -43.04 -3.73 -2.29
CA LEU A 673 -41.67 -3.23 -2.18
C LEU A 673 -41.54 -1.98 -1.27
N THR A 674 -42.61 -1.54 -0.59
CA THR A 674 -42.60 -0.29 0.18
C THR A 674 -41.54 -0.30 1.31
N ASP A 675 -41.40 -1.42 2.02
CA ASP A 675 -40.40 -1.58 3.09
C ASP A 675 -38.98 -1.76 2.53
N LEU A 676 -38.83 -2.52 1.43
CA LEU A 676 -37.57 -2.68 0.71
C LEU A 676 -37.00 -1.32 0.24
N LYS A 677 -37.83 -0.55 -0.48
CA LYS A 677 -37.47 0.77 -1.03
C LYS A 677 -37.14 1.79 0.05
N ALA A 678 -37.70 1.65 1.26
CA ALA A 678 -37.40 2.51 2.39
C ALA A 678 -36.03 2.23 3.04
N ARG A 679 -35.48 1.01 2.86
CA ARG A 679 -34.24 0.55 3.51
C ARG A 679 -33.05 0.49 2.58
N ILE A 680 -33.27 0.55 1.26
CA ILE A 680 -32.21 0.53 0.24
C ILE A 680 -31.69 1.93 -0.07
N ASP A 681 -30.38 2.03 -0.29
CA ASP A 681 -29.73 3.26 -0.73
C ASP A 681 -30.33 3.80 -2.04
N LYS A 682 -30.51 5.11 -2.12
CA LYS A 682 -31.14 5.76 -3.29
C LYS A 682 -30.44 5.48 -4.62
N ASN A 683 -29.12 5.26 -4.62
CA ASN A 683 -28.36 4.94 -5.83
C ASN A 683 -28.69 3.53 -6.37
N LYS A 684 -29.05 2.60 -5.48
CA LYS A 684 -29.47 1.23 -5.83
C LYS A 684 -30.97 1.16 -6.16
N LEU A 685 -31.74 2.15 -5.70
CA LEU A 685 -33.18 2.28 -5.98
C LEU A 685 -33.47 2.45 -7.47
N ALA A 686 -32.63 3.19 -8.21
CA ALA A 686 -32.80 3.42 -9.65
C ALA A 686 -32.78 2.10 -10.45
N PHE A 687 -31.92 1.16 -10.06
CA PHE A 687 -31.85 -0.18 -10.65
C PHE A 687 -33.12 -1.00 -10.38
N ILE A 688 -33.62 -0.97 -9.15
CA ILE A 688 -34.87 -1.63 -8.74
C ILE A 688 -36.08 -1.06 -9.50
N GLU A 689 -36.17 0.26 -9.61
CA GLU A 689 -37.23 0.97 -10.35
C GLU A 689 -37.16 0.67 -11.85
N ALA A 690 -35.95 0.55 -12.42
CA ALA A 690 -35.77 0.18 -13.82
C ALA A 690 -36.30 -1.23 -14.13
N ILE A 691 -36.03 -2.21 -13.25
CA ILE A 691 -36.58 -3.57 -13.36
C ILE A 691 -38.11 -3.54 -13.22
N GLU A 692 -38.63 -2.88 -12.18
CA GLU A 692 -40.08 -2.80 -11.91
C GLU A 692 -40.87 -2.21 -13.08
N LYS A 693 -40.34 -1.14 -13.69
CA LYS A 693 -41.02 -0.41 -14.76
C LYS A 693 -40.92 -1.10 -16.13
N ASN A 694 -39.81 -1.77 -16.42
CA ASN A 694 -39.47 -2.18 -17.79
C ASN A 694 -39.36 -3.69 -18.03
N TYR A 695 -39.33 -4.53 -16.99
CA TYR A 695 -39.11 -5.98 -17.17
C TYR A 695 -40.07 -6.65 -18.15
N THR A 696 -41.36 -6.32 -18.12
CA THR A 696 -42.38 -6.89 -19.03
C THR A 696 -42.07 -6.65 -20.51
N PHE A 697 -41.40 -5.54 -20.83
CA PHE A 697 -40.97 -5.25 -22.20
C PHE A 697 -39.76 -6.08 -22.62
N TYR A 698 -38.88 -6.40 -21.66
CA TYR A 698 -37.60 -7.09 -21.88
C TYR A 698 -37.66 -8.61 -21.67
N GLU A 699 -38.72 -9.14 -21.06
CA GLU A 699 -38.86 -10.55 -20.68
C GLU A 699 -38.56 -11.54 -21.83
N THR A 700 -38.98 -11.21 -23.05
CA THR A 700 -38.75 -12.04 -24.25
C THR A 700 -37.34 -11.89 -24.83
N LEU A 701 -36.63 -10.81 -24.51
CA LEU A 701 -35.27 -10.53 -25.02
C LEU A 701 -34.17 -11.12 -24.13
N ILE A 702 -34.47 -11.32 -22.85
CA ILE A 702 -33.55 -11.88 -21.85
C ILE A 702 -33.68 -13.41 -21.70
N GLU A 703 -34.54 -14.07 -22.48
CA GLU A 703 -34.89 -15.47 -22.30
C GLU A 703 -33.74 -16.44 -22.62
N ASP A 704 -32.83 -16.09 -23.54
CA ASP A 704 -31.62 -16.87 -23.87
C ASP A 704 -30.36 -16.00 -24.12
N GLY A 705 -30.32 -14.75 -23.60
CA GLY A 705 -29.19 -13.83 -23.85
C GLY A 705 -29.01 -13.49 -25.34
N TYR A 706 -30.12 -13.26 -26.05
CA TYR A 706 -30.15 -13.09 -27.50
C TYR A 706 -29.35 -11.88 -28.00
N ASP A 707 -28.62 -12.07 -29.09
CA ASP A 707 -28.09 -10.99 -29.91
C ASP A 707 -29.20 -10.43 -30.79
N ARG A 708 -29.57 -9.15 -30.57
CA ARG A 708 -30.55 -8.47 -31.40
C ARG A 708 -29.90 -7.38 -32.23
N ALA A 709 -30.21 -7.36 -33.53
CA ALA A 709 -29.86 -6.25 -34.40
C ALA A 709 -30.56 -4.95 -33.93
N ILE A 710 -29.81 -3.86 -33.78
CA ILE A 710 -30.35 -2.55 -33.43
C ILE A 710 -30.14 -1.54 -34.58
N PRO A 711 -31.09 -0.61 -34.79
CA PRO A 711 -30.90 0.48 -35.74
C PRO A 711 -29.69 1.36 -35.37
N LYS A 712 -28.98 1.88 -36.38
CA LYS A 712 -27.81 2.76 -36.18
C LYS A 712 -28.10 3.99 -35.33
N GLU A 713 -29.36 4.46 -35.23
CA GLU A 713 -29.72 5.65 -34.43
C GLU A 713 -30.09 5.34 -32.97
N GLU A 714 -30.33 4.07 -32.62
CA GLU A 714 -30.79 3.69 -31.27
C GLU A 714 -29.67 3.28 -30.32
N HIS A 715 -28.42 3.12 -30.78
CA HIS A 715 -27.30 2.65 -29.94
C HIS A 715 -27.07 3.49 -28.68
N ARG A 716 -27.24 4.81 -28.75
CA ARG A 716 -27.07 5.74 -27.61
C ARG A 716 -28.02 5.43 -26.45
N LYS A 717 -29.24 5.01 -26.78
CA LYS A 717 -30.27 4.60 -25.82
C LYS A 717 -29.82 3.37 -25.01
N TRP A 718 -29.13 2.43 -25.66
CA TRP A 718 -28.74 1.15 -25.04
C TRP A 718 -27.44 1.21 -24.25
N SER A 719 -26.54 2.15 -24.58
CA SER A 719 -25.24 2.29 -23.92
C SER A 719 -25.27 3.29 -22.76
N ALA A 720 -26.10 4.35 -22.82
CA ALA A 720 -25.95 5.53 -21.95
C ALA A 720 -27.10 5.84 -21.01
N GLU A 721 -28.29 5.31 -21.24
CA GLU A 721 -29.45 5.53 -20.38
C GLU A 721 -29.62 4.35 -19.40
N ASP A 722 -29.43 4.60 -18.10
CA ASP A 722 -29.47 3.58 -17.03
C ASP A 722 -30.74 2.70 -17.07
N GLU A 723 -31.88 3.28 -17.47
CA GLU A 723 -33.16 2.59 -17.60
C GLU A 723 -33.12 1.42 -18.59
N TYR A 724 -32.30 1.52 -19.64
CA TYR A 724 -32.17 0.52 -20.69
C TYR A 724 -30.92 -0.36 -20.52
N ALA A 725 -29.80 0.25 -20.13
CA ALA A 725 -28.54 -0.46 -19.89
C ALA A 725 -28.61 -1.47 -18.74
N THR A 726 -29.59 -1.32 -17.83
CA THR A 726 -29.90 -2.30 -16.78
C THR A 726 -30.02 -3.73 -17.32
N PHE A 727 -30.64 -3.92 -18.49
CA PHE A 727 -30.91 -5.22 -19.12
C PHE A 727 -29.85 -5.65 -20.16
N VAL A 728 -28.92 -4.76 -20.50
CA VAL A 728 -27.91 -4.99 -21.54
C VAL A 728 -26.62 -5.52 -20.92
N ARG A 729 -26.03 -6.55 -21.54
CA ARG A 729 -24.71 -7.07 -21.20
C ARG A 729 -23.62 -6.34 -21.99
N THR A 730 -23.75 -6.36 -23.32
CA THR A 730 -22.76 -5.80 -24.25
C THR A 730 -23.45 -5.16 -25.44
N VAL A 731 -22.99 -3.97 -25.83
CA VAL A 731 -23.39 -3.33 -27.09
C VAL A 731 -22.27 -3.55 -28.12
N HIS A 732 -22.60 -4.17 -29.24
CA HIS A 732 -21.68 -4.43 -30.34
C HIS A 732 -21.94 -3.41 -31.46
N LEU A 733 -21.02 -2.45 -31.61
CA LEU A 733 -21.04 -1.45 -32.66
C LEU A 733 -20.16 -1.90 -33.81
N GLN A 734 -20.78 -2.15 -34.96
CA GLN A 734 -20.06 -2.49 -36.19
C GLN A 734 -20.06 -1.28 -37.12
N LEU A 735 -18.87 -0.71 -37.31
CA LEU A 735 -18.69 0.52 -38.09
C LEU A 735 -17.90 0.23 -39.38
N GLU A 736 -18.32 0.84 -40.48
CA GLU A 736 -17.62 0.79 -41.77
C GLU A 736 -16.44 1.77 -41.80
N HIS A 737 -15.60 1.72 -40.77
CA HIS A 737 -14.43 2.58 -40.64
C HIS A 737 -13.16 1.76 -40.94
N GLU A 738 -12.47 2.08 -42.04
CA GLU A 738 -11.31 1.32 -42.54
C GLU A 738 -10.23 1.03 -41.48
N TRP A 739 -9.95 1.98 -40.59
CA TRP A 739 -8.96 1.80 -39.51
C TRP A 739 -9.33 0.69 -38.50
N LEU A 740 -10.61 0.32 -38.39
CA LEU A 740 -11.08 -0.77 -37.52
C LEU A 740 -10.87 -2.16 -38.11
N LYS A 741 -10.41 -2.28 -39.37
CA LYS A 741 -10.06 -3.59 -39.92
C LYS A 741 -9.02 -4.26 -39.01
N ASP A 742 -9.31 -5.52 -38.70
CA ASP A 742 -8.50 -6.39 -37.82
C ASP A 742 -8.36 -5.88 -36.37
N LYS A 743 -9.28 -5.03 -35.91
CA LYS A 743 -9.29 -4.48 -34.54
C LYS A 743 -10.67 -4.55 -33.91
N ILE A 744 -10.70 -4.85 -32.61
CA ILE A 744 -11.87 -4.70 -31.74
C ILE A 744 -11.46 -3.74 -30.62
N ILE A 745 -12.18 -2.63 -30.47
CA ILE A 745 -11.98 -1.67 -29.37
C ILE A 745 -13.06 -1.90 -28.35
N VAL A 746 -12.69 -2.08 -27.09
CA VAL A 746 -13.62 -2.24 -25.99
C VAL A 746 -13.57 -1.00 -25.11
N ASP A 747 -14.67 -0.26 -25.05
CA ASP A 747 -14.86 0.82 -24.07
C ASP A 747 -15.27 0.18 -22.74
N SER A 748 -14.36 0.24 -21.75
CA SER A 748 -14.58 -0.40 -20.45
C SER A 748 -15.41 0.50 -19.53
N LEU A 749 -16.13 -0.14 -18.62
CA LEU A 749 -16.70 0.51 -17.46
C LEU A 749 -15.52 0.95 -16.55
N GLY A 750 -15.59 2.12 -15.91
CA GLY A 750 -14.49 2.61 -15.08
C GLY A 750 -14.25 1.69 -13.87
N LEU A 751 -12.98 1.42 -13.54
CA LEU A 751 -12.63 0.65 -12.34
C LEU A 751 -12.83 1.47 -11.07
N TYR A 752 -13.14 0.78 -9.97
CA TYR A 752 -13.47 1.36 -8.66
C TYR A 752 -14.76 2.18 -8.62
N SER A 753 -15.69 1.98 -9.56
CA SER A 753 -17.06 2.48 -9.37
C SER A 753 -17.71 1.80 -8.15
N ASN A 754 -18.62 2.50 -7.45
CA ASN A 754 -19.30 1.98 -6.25
C ASN A 754 -20.15 0.70 -6.47
N ASN A 755 -20.24 0.18 -7.71
CA ASN A 755 -20.99 -1.01 -8.05
C ASN A 755 -20.04 -2.17 -8.41
N GLN A 756 -20.13 -3.27 -7.68
CA GLN A 756 -19.36 -4.51 -7.94
C GLN A 756 -19.56 -5.04 -9.38
N ARG A 757 -20.74 -4.81 -9.95
CA ARG A 757 -21.12 -5.13 -11.34
C ARG A 757 -20.24 -4.47 -12.41
N HIS A 758 -19.47 -3.42 -12.11
CA HIS A 758 -18.59 -2.81 -13.11
C HIS A 758 -17.15 -3.31 -13.02
N THR A 759 -16.76 -3.90 -11.90
CA THR A 759 -15.39 -4.37 -11.65
C THR A 759 -15.12 -5.70 -12.37
N ASN A 760 -16.00 -6.70 -12.23
CA ASN A 760 -15.80 -8.04 -12.80
C ASN A 760 -15.73 -8.02 -14.34
N GLU A 761 -16.60 -7.23 -14.99
CA GLU A 761 -16.62 -7.04 -16.44
C GLU A 761 -15.33 -6.40 -16.93
N THR A 762 -14.80 -5.44 -16.19
CA THR A 762 -13.57 -4.74 -16.57
C THR A 762 -12.33 -5.63 -16.41
N GLU A 763 -12.30 -6.49 -15.40
CA GLU A 763 -11.25 -7.50 -15.22
C GLU A 763 -11.23 -8.55 -16.35
N LYS A 764 -12.40 -8.99 -16.83
CA LYS A 764 -12.51 -9.88 -18.00
C LYS A 764 -11.95 -9.24 -19.27
N ILE A 765 -12.21 -7.96 -19.49
CA ILE A 765 -11.67 -7.20 -20.63
C ILE A 765 -10.15 -7.12 -20.50
N LEU A 766 -9.64 -6.83 -19.30
CA LEU A 766 -8.21 -6.72 -19.03
C LEU A 766 -7.46 -8.05 -19.29
N ALA A 767 -8.05 -9.18 -18.87
CA ALA A 767 -7.48 -10.51 -19.08
C ALA A 767 -7.51 -10.97 -20.55
N SER A 768 -8.32 -10.34 -21.41
CA SER A 768 -8.48 -10.72 -22.83
C SER A 768 -7.96 -9.67 -23.83
N ALA A 769 -7.49 -8.51 -23.37
CA ALA A 769 -6.96 -7.46 -24.24
C ALA A 769 -5.53 -7.80 -24.71
N ASP A 770 -5.22 -7.52 -25.97
CA ASP A 770 -3.86 -7.61 -26.53
C ASP A 770 -3.09 -6.29 -26.34
N LEU A 771 -3.81 -5.17 -26.41
CA LEU A 771 -3.31 -3.81 -26.17
C LEU A 771 -4.20 -3.11 -25.14
N ILE A 772 -3.56 -2.53 -24.13
CA ILE A 772 -4.19 -1.71 -23.09
C ILE A 772 -3.90 -0.25 -23.39
N LEU A 773 -4.96 0.55 -23.59
CA LEU A 773 -4.89 2.00 -23.61
C LEU A 773 -5.40 2.53 -22.28
N TYR A 774 -4.49 3.07 -21.47
CA TYR A 774 -4.88 3.68 -20.20
C TYR A 774 -5.01 5.19 -20.35
N VAL A 775 -6.21 5.71 -20.12
CA VAL A 775 -6.57 7.12 -20.28
C VAL A 775 -6.63 7.79 -18.92
N SER A 776 -5.83 8.83 -18.74
CA SER A 776 -5.88 9.72 -17.58
C SER A 776 -6.17 11.15 -18.04
N TYR A 777 -6.83 11.92 -17.17
CA TYR A 777 -7.27 13.28 -17.50
C TYR A 777 -6.18 14.29 -17.14
N PHE A 778 -5.93 15.31 -17.98
CA PHE A 778 -4.81 16.24 -17.82
C PHE A 778 -4.66 16.84 -16.41
N ASN A 779 -5.75 17.33 -15.82
CA ASN A 779 -5.74 17.93 -14.47
C ASN A 779 -5.62 16.91 -13.32
N HIS A 780 -5.75 15.62 -13.63
CA HIS A 780 -5.71 14.52 -12.67
C HIS A 780 -4.83 13.39 -13.23
N ALA A 781 -3.73 13.74 -13.89
CA ALA A 781 -2.87 12.76 -14.52
C ALA A 781 -2.27 11.85 -13.44
N PHE A 782 -2.40 10.54 -13.61
CA PHE A 782 -1.83 9.51 -12.73
C PHE A 782 -2.28 9.62 -11.26
N THR A 783 -3.59 9.49 -11.02
CA THR A 783 -4.17 9.47 -9.66
C THR A 783 -3.75 8.23 -8.86
N ASP A 784 -3.99 8.19 -7.55
CA ASP A 784 -3.77 6.98 -6.75
C ASP A 784 -4.67 5.80 -7.18
N ASN A 785 -5.86 6.07 -7.74
CA ASN A 785 -6.69 5.04 -8.38
C ASN A 785 -6.05 4.53 -9.67
N ASP A 786 -5.37 5.41 -10.42
CA ASP A 786 -4.60 5.03 -11.60
C ASP A 786 -3.40 4.17 -11.21
N LYS A 787 -2.70 4.56 -10.14
CA LYS A 787 -1.59 3.80 -9.57
C LYS A 787 -2.03 2.44 -9.08
N ALA A 788 -3.09 2.36 -8.28
CA ALA A 788 -3.65 1.11 -7.77
C ALA A 788 -4.09 0.19 -8.93
N PHE A 789 -4.70 0.77 -9.97
CA PHE A 789 -5.03 0.03 -11.18
C PHE A 789 -3.78 -0.52 -11.89
N ILE A 790 -2.73 0.29 -12.04
CA ILE A 790 -1.51 -0.11 -12.75
C ILE A 790 -0.75 -1.17 -11.94
N GLU A 791 -0.69 -1.04 -10.62
CA GLU A 791 -0.15 -2.07 -9.71
C GLU A 791 -0.96 -3.37 -9.82
N HIS A 792 -2.28 -3.27 -9.78
CA HIS A 792 -3.21 -4.38 -9.97
C HIS A 792 -3.01 -5.06 -11.33
N MET A 793 -2.92 -4.27 -12.41
CA MET A 793 -2.63 -4.78 -13.75
C MET A 793 -1.25 -5.42 -13.80
N LYS A 794 -0.24 -4.92 -13.08
CA LYS A 794 1.11 -5.51 -13.08
C LYS A 794 1.12 -6.89 -12.43
N GLU A 795 0.33 -7.08 -11.38
CA GLU A 795 0.08 -8.41 -10.79
C GLU A 795 -0.57 -9.37 -11.81
N MET A 796 -1.45 -8.84 -12.68
CA MET A 796 -2.06 -9.59 -13.78
C MET A 796 -1.11 -9.84 -14.97
N ASN A 797 -0.26 -8.87 -15.34
CA ASN A 797 0.67 -8.91 -16.47
C ASN A 797 1.84 -9.89 -16.26
N GLN A 798 2.03 -10.41 -15.04
CA GLN A 798 2.94 -11.56 -14.83
C GLN A 798 2.45 -12.82 -15.57
N LEU A 799 1.23 -12.83 -16.11
CA LEU A 799 0.59 -14.01 -16.71
C LEU A 799 0.55 -14.01 -18.23
N VAL A 800 0.50 -12.83 -18.86
CA VAL A 800 0.48 -12.68 -20.32
C VAL A 800 1.81 -12.05 -20.76
N GLU A 801 2.75 -12.88 -21.19
CA GLU A 801 3.92 -12.40 -21.91
C GLU A 801 3.41 -11.73 -23.21
N ASN A 802 3.75 -10.46 -23.41
CA ASN A 802 3.47 -9.64 -24.61
C ASN A 802 2.16 -8.81 -24.64
N GLN A 803 1.48 -8.55 -23.52
CA GLN A 803 0.46 -7.49 -23.48
C GLN A 803 1.13 -6.10 -23.58
N ALA A 804 0.80 -5.34 -24.61
CA ALA A 804 1.30 -3.97 -24.77
C ALA A 804 0.46 -2.99 -23.94
N PHE A 805 1.14 -2.03 -23.32
CA PHE A 805 0.51 -0.97 -22.54
C PHE A 805 0.91 0.38 -23.12
N LYS A 806 -0.06 1.28 -23.31
CA LYS A 806 0.17 2.66 -23.73
C LYS A 806 -0.59 3.62 -22.82
N MET A 807 0.09 4.64 -22.33
CA MET A 807 -0.48 5.68 -21.48
C MET A 807 -0.98 6.84 -22.33
N VAL A 808 -2.15 7.37 -22.03
CA VAL A 808 -2.76 8.51 -22.73
C VAL A 808 -3.15 9.58 -21.72
N ILE A 809 -2.60 10.78 -21.89
CA ILE A 809 -2.96 11.98 -21.13
C ILE A 809 -3.95 12.78 -21.98
N ASN A 810 -5.23 12.72 -21.65
CA ASN A 810 -6.31 13.33 -22.42
C ASN A 810 -6.66 14.74 -21.91
N ALA A 811 -7.30 15.55 -22.75
CA ALA A 811 -7.68 16.94 -22.48
C ALA A 811 -6.48 17.91 -22.31
N THR A 812 -5.44 17.74 -23.13
CA THR A 812 -4.25 18.62 -23.15
C THR A 812 -4.56 20.06 -23.58
N ASP A 813 -5.73 20.31 -24.16
CA ASP A 813 -6.25 21.64 -24.44
C ASP A 813 -6.51 22.48 -23.18
N LEU A 814 -6.46 21.88 -22.00
CA LEU A 814 -6.51 22.55 -20.71
C LEU A 814 -5.17 23.14 -20.27
N ALA A 815 -4.06 22.78 -20.93
CA ALA A 815 -2.75 23.37 -20.63
C ALA A 815 -2.76 24.87 -20.95
N GLU A 816 -2.48 25.71 -19.95
CA GLU A 816 -2.39 27.15 -20.15
C GLU A 816 -1.08 27.54 -20.85
N THR A 817 -0.01 26.79 -20.56
CA THR A 817 1.31 26.96 -21.17
C THR A 817 1.91 25.64 -21.68
N PRO A 818 2.86 25.69 -22.63
CA PRO A 818 3.62 24.50 -23.05
C PRO A 818 4.41 23.86 -21.90
N ASP A 819 4.83 24.66 -20.92
CA ASP A 819 5.57 24.18 -19.75
C ASP A 819 4.68 23.34 -18.82
N ASP A 820 3.39 23.69 -18.70
CA ASP A 820 2.41 22.89 -17.95
C ASP A 820 2.26 21.49 -18.55
N LEU A 821 2.16 21.41 -19.88
CA LEU A 821 2.06 20.15 -20.60
C LEU A 821 3.31 19.29 -20.41
N ALA A 822 4.49 19.90 -20.53
CA ALA A 822 5.77 19.21 -20.28
C ALA A 822 5.86 18.68 -18.83
N ALA A 823 5.42 19.47 -17.85
CA ALA A 823 5.43 19.09 -16.45
C ALA A 823 4.48 17.91 -16.16
N VAL A 824 3.27 17.90 -16.75
CA VAL A 824 2.31 16.79 -16.61
C VAL A 824 2.84 15.51 -17.26
N HIS A 825 3.45 15.61 -18.43
CA HIS A 825 4.09 14.47 -19.08
C HIS A 825 5.24 13.91 -18.23
N GLU A 826 6.15 14.77 -17.73
CA GLU A 826 7.30 14.33 -16.92
C GLU A 826 6.84 13.67 -15.61
N TYR A 827 5.88 14.29 -14.92
CA TYR A 827 5.27 13.71 -13.72
C TYR A 827 4.68 12.31 -13.97
N THR A 828 3.90 12.16 -15.03
CA THR A 828 3.29 10.86 -15.40
C THR A 828 4.36 9.81 -15.70
N ARG A 829 5.43 10.21 -16.39
CA ARG A 829 6.59 9.35 -16.70
C ARG A 829 7.30 8.87 -15.43
N ASP A 830 7.57 9.78 -14.51
CA ASP A 830 8.23 9.47 -13.24
C ASP A 830 7.35 8.58 -12.37
N ALA A 831 6.05 8.84 -12.33
CA ALA A 831 5.10 8.04 -11.55
C ALA A 831 4.96 6.61 -12.10
N LEU A 832 4.93 6.43 -13.43
CA LEU A 832 5.02 5.13 -14.09
C LEU A 832 6.34 4.40 -13.75
N ALA A 833 7.46 5.13 -13.74
CA ALA A 833 8.76 4.56 -13.38
C ALA A 833 8.80 4.09 -11.92
N GLN A 834 8.14 4.79 -10.99
CA GLN A 834 8.05 4.39 -9.58
C GLN A 834 7.32 3.06 -9.38
N VAL A 835 6.31 2.75 -10.20
CA VAL A 835 5.64 1.44 -10.19
C VAL A 835 6.36 0.40 -11.06
N GLY A 836 7.53 0.75 -11.61
CA GLY A 836 8.35 -0.11 -12.46
C GLY A 836 7.69 -0.45 -13.78
N MET A 837 6.95 0.49 -14.37
CA MET A 837 6.35 0.40 -15.69
C MET A 837 7.02 1.42 -16.63
N HIS A 838 7.49 0.94 -17.78
CA HIS A 838 8.03 1.80 -18.85
C HIS A 838 7.17 1.60 -20.09
N CYS A 839 6.49 2.66 -20.55
CA CYS A 839 5.61 2.63 -21.71
C CYS A 839 5.62 3.97 -22.45
N ASP A 840 5.09 3.96 -23.67
CA ASP A 840 4.85 5.18 -24.44
C ASP A 840 3.73 6.01 -23.78
N ILE A 841 3.94 7.32 -23.71
CA ILE A 841 2.96 8.30 -23.21
C ILE A 841 2.53 9.18 -24.38
N PHE A 842 1.21 9.34 -24.56
CA PHE A 842 0.63 10.16 -25.62
C PHE A 842 -0.19 11.30 -25.01
N ASP A 843 0.24 12.54 -25.29
CA ASP A 843 -0.47 13.77 -24.92
C ASP A 843 -1.53 14.09 -25.97
N VAL A 844 -2.82 13.99 -25.65
CA VAL A 844 -3.92 14.11 -26.62
C VAL A 844 -5.01 15.08 -26.19
N SER A 845 -5.59 15.80 -27.16
CA SER A 845 -6.87 16.48 -26.96
C SER A 845 -7.95 15.83 -27.83
N SER A 846 -8.81 15.03 -27.19
CA SER A 846 -9.98 14.45 -27.86
C SER A 846 -10.91 15.52 -28.44
N ARG A 847 -10.99 16.69 -27.79
CA ARG A 847 -11.86 17.80 -28.21
C ARG A 847 -11.34 18.47 -29.48
N GLU A 848 -10.05 18.80 -29.52
CA GLU A 848 -9.45 19.45 -30.70
C GLU A 848 -9.38 18.48 -31.89
N ALA A 849 -9.14 17.19 -31.62
CA ALA A 849 -9.18 16.14 -32.64
C ALA A 849 -10.51 16.13 -33.43
N LEU A 850 -11.65 16.31 -32.75
CA LEU A 850 -12.98 16.35 -33.37
C LEU A 850 -13.30 17.69 -34.07
N ARG A 851 -12.60 18.79 -33.74
CA ARG A 851 -12.84 20.14 -34.30
C ARG A 851 -11.94 20.48 -35.49
N GLY A 852 -10.72 19.94 -35.53
CA GLY A 852 -9.73 20.28 -36.55
C GLY A 852 -8.53 19.33 -36.65
N GLY A 853 -8.52 18.25 -35.87
CA GLY A 853 -7.41 17.30 -35.77
C GLY A 853 -6.46 17.62 -34.61
N ASP A 854 -5.80 16.58 -34.10
CA ASP A 854 -4.82 16.67 -33.00
C ASP A 854 -3.59 15.81 -33.33
N GLN A 855 -2.40 16.33 -33.09
CA GLN A 855 -1.16 15.63 -33.41
C GLN A 855 -0.96 14.41 -32.51
N GLY A 856 -1.30 14.52 -31.23
CA GLY A 856 -1.20 13.42 -30.26
C GLY A 856 -2.11 12.26 -30.60
N VAL A 857 -3.38 12.53 -30.92
CA VAL A 857 -4.33 11.50 -31.40
C VAL A 857 -3.80 10.84 -32.68
N THR A 858 -3.20 11.61 -33.59
CA THR A 858 -2.59 11.07 -34.82
C THR A 858 -1.42 10.14 -34.51
N GLN A 859 -0.54 10.51 -33.57
CA GLN A 859 0.57 9.68 -33.11
C GLN A 859 0.08 8.40 -32.43
N LEU A 860 -0.90 8.50 -31.53
CA LEU A 860 -1.52 7.36 -30.86
C LEU A 860 -2.15 6.40 -31.88
N LYS A 861 -2.92 6.93 -32.83
CA LYS A 861 -3.55 6.16 -33.92
C LYS A 861 -2.50 5.42 -34.76
N SER A 862 -1.37 6.07 -35.04
CA SER A 862 -0.24 5.44 -35.73
C SER A 862 0.41 4.35 -34.87
N ALA A 863 0.62 4.58 -33.58
CA ALA A 863 1.23 3.60 -32.68
C ALA A 863 0.37 2.34 -32.50
N ILE A 864 -0.96 2.49 -32.44
CA ILE A 864 -1.91 1.37 -32.43
C ILE A 864 -1.84 0.59 -33.74
N GLN A 865 -1.76 1.29 -34.87
CA GLN A 865 -1.63 0.64 -36.18
C GLN A 865 -0.29 -0.10 -36.30
N THR A 866 0.81 0.50 -35.86
CA THR A 866 2.12 -0.15 -35.77
C THR A 866 2.04 -1.41 -34.91
N PHE A 867 1.48 -1.35 -33.70
CA PHE A 867 1.30 -2.53 -32.85
C PHE A 867 0.54 -3.64 -33.58
N ALA A 868 -0.56 -3.25 -34.27
CA ALA A 868 -1.39 -4.18 -35.00
C ALA A 868 -0.69 -4.85 -36.20
N ASP A 869 0.20 -4.11 -36.84
CA ASP A 869 0.92 -4.56 -38.03
C ASP A 869 2.25 -5.27 -37.71
N ILE A 870 2.85 -5.02 -36.55
CA ILE A 870 4.27 -5.34 -36.28
C ILE A 870 4.47 -6.31 -35.10
N GLU A 871 3.98 -6.01 -33.90
CA GLU A 871 4.44 -6.72 -32.68
C GLU A 871 3.82 -8.13 -32.53
N SER A 872 2.56 -8.32 -32.93
CA SER A 872 1.90 -9.64 -32.94
C SER A 872 2.47 -10.59 -34.01
N LYS A 873 2.97 -10.04 -35.13
CA LYS A 873 3.45 -10.80 -36.30
C LYS A 873 4.88 -11.32 -36.13
N GLN A 874 5.72 -10.62 -35.35
CA GLN A 874 7.15 -10.96 -35.18
C GLN A 874 7.41 -12.33 -34.54
N VAL A 875 6.60 -12.76 -33.57
CA VAL A 875 6.79 -14.04 -32.87
C VAL A 875 6.66 -15.22 -33.85
N LEU A 876 5.61 -15.19 -34.68
CA LEU A 876 5.32 -16.21 -35.68
C LEU A 876 6.24 -16.13 -36.90
N GLU A 877 6.63 -14.93 -37.35
CA GLU A 877 7.63 -14.78 -38.44
C GLU A 877 8.99 -15.36 -38.05
N ASN A 878 9.46 -15.12 -36.82
CA ASN A 878 10.69 -15.73 -36.31
C ASN A 878 10.56 -17.26 -36.20
N GLN A 879 9.37 -17.77 -35.87
CA GLN A 879 9.10 -19.21 -35.88
C GLN A 879 9.22 -19.80 -37.29
N VAL A 880 8.71 -19.12 -38.33
CA VAL A 880 8.85 -19.55 -39.73
C VAL A 880 10.31 -19.49 -40.19
N ILE A 881 11.08 -18.47 -39.80
CA ILE A 881 12.51 -18.37 -40.11
C ILE A 881 13.28 -19.55 -39.50
N HIS A 882 13.07 -19.86 -38.22
CA HIS A 882 13.72 -21.01 -37.59
C HIS A 882 13.37 -22.35 -38.27
N GLN A 883 12.17 -22.48 -38.84
CA GLN A 883 11.80 -23.67 -39.61
C GLN A 883 12.55 -23.74 -40.94
N LEU A 884 12.70 -22.61 -41.62
CA LEU A 884 13.50 -22.53 -42.86
C LEU A 884 14.97 -22.84 -42.59
N GLU A 885 15.52 -22.39 -41.46
CA GLU A 885 16.87 -22.74 -41.00
C GLU A 885 17.00 -24.25 -40.74
N ALA A 886 16.04 -24.84 -40.02
CA ALA A 886 16.03 -26.28 -39.74
C ALA A 886 15.92 -27.13 -41.02
N ILE A 887 15.07 -26.74 -41.98
CA ILE A 887 14.99 -27.40 -43.30
C ILE A 887 16.33 -27.27 -44.03
N THR A 888 16.93 -26.08 -44.04
CA THR A 888 18.21 -25.82 -44.71
C THR A 888 19.33 -26.67 -44.11
N GLN A 889 19.36 -26.81 -42.78
CA GLN A 889 20.33 -27.64 -42.07
C GLN A 889 20.10 -29.14 -42.31
N SER A 890 18.84 -29.58 -42.37
CA SER A 890 18.49 -30.96 -42.74
C SER A 890 18.93 -31.31 -44.16
N LEU A 891 18.69 -30.42 -45.14
CA LEU A 891 19.14 -30.60 -46.52
C LEU A 891 20.67 -30.67 -46.63
N ASP A 892 21.40 -29.84 -45.87
CA ASP A 892 22.87 -29.86 -45.83
C ASP A 892 23.41 -31.18 -45.26
N THR A 893 22.79 -31.67 -44.19
CA THR A 893 23.18 -32.92 -43.53
C THR A 893 22.86 -34.12 -44.42
N MET A 894 21.69 -34.14 -45.08
CA MET A 894 21.31 -35.19 -46.03
C MET A 894 22.28 -35.25 -47.22
N LEU A 895 22.76 -34.11 -47.72
CA LEU A 895 23.73 -34.04 -48.81
C LEU A 895 25.10 -34.59 -48.38
N GLN A 896 25.55 -34.24 -47.16
CA GLN A 896 26.79 -34.76 -46.58
C GLN A 896 26.72 -36.28 -46.34
N ASP A 897 25.60 -36.80 -45.82
CA ASP A 897 25.41 -38.24 -45.57
C ASP A 897 25.49 -39.05 -46.87
N VAL A 898 24.89 -38.53 -47.95
CA VAL A 898 24.91 -39.15 -49.28
C VAL A 898 26.30 -39.10 -49.93
N GLU A 899 27.07 -38.04 -49.69
CA GLU A 899 28.41 -37.85 -50.27
C GLU A 899 29.51 -38.59 -49.51
N SER A 900 29.36 -38.81 -48.19
CA SER A 900 30.45 -39.26 -47.33
C SER A 900 30.23 -40.59 -46.61
N ASN A 901 28.98 -41.09 -46.45
CA ASN A 901 28.74 -42.23 -45.56
C ASN A 901 27.46 -43.06 -45.87
N ALA A 902 27.54 -43.98 -46.84
CA ALA A 902 26.42 -44.87 -47.22
C ALA A 902 25.83 -45.70 -46.05
N LEU A 903 26.65 -45.99 -45.02
CA LEU A 903 26.24 -46.69 -43.81
C LEU A 903 25.26 -45.85 -42.96
N GLN A 904 25.45 -44.53 -42.93
CA GLN A 904 24.62 -43.58 -42.17
C GLN A 904 23.22 -43.46 -42.78
N VAL A 905 23.15 -43.42 -44.12
CA VAL A 905 21.89 -43.41 -44.88
C VAL A 905 21.08 -44.69 -44.63
N GLU A 906 21.75 -45.85 -44.60
CA GLU A 906 21.11 -47.14 -44.31
C GLU A 906 20.62 -47.22 -42.85
N GLN A 907 21.38 -46.67 -41.90
CA GLN A 907 20.99 -46.54 -40.49
C GLN A 907 19.77 -45.63 -40.30
N ASN A 908 19.72 -44.47 -40.96
CA ASN A 908 18.57 -43.56 -40.92
C ASN A 908 17.32 -44.22 -41.52
N ARG A 909 17.44 -44.89 -42.67
CA ARG A 909 16.32 -45.67 -43.25
C ARG A 909 15.85 -46.78 -42.32
N ALA A 910 16.77 -47.50 -41.68
CA ALA A 910 16.43 -48.56 -40.72
C ALA A 910 15.77 -48.01 -39.45
N TYR A 911 16.14 -46.79 -39.03
CA TYR A 911 15.50 -46.08 -37.93
C TYR A 911 14.06 -45.71 -38.27
N LEU A 912 13.84 -44.99 -39.38
CA LEU A 912 12.53 -44.54 -39.83
C LEU A 912 11.56 -45.70 -40.08
N LYS A 913 12.03 -46.84 -40.61
CA LYS A 913 11.22 -48.06 -40.79
C LYS A 913 10.58 -48.60 -39.50
N LYS A 914 11.13 -48.29 -38.32
CA LYS A 914 10.53 -48.71 -37.04
C LYS A 914 9.16 -48.06 -36.81
N PHE A 915 8.90 -46.92 -37.44
CA PHE A 915 7.70 -46.12 -37.26
C PHE A 915 6.62 -46.37 -38.34
N GLU A 916 6.88 -47.18 -39.37
CA GLU A 916 5.85 -47.57 -40.38
C GLU A 916 4.58 -48.18 -39.76
N ASN A 917 4.72 -48.84 -38.61
CA ASN A 917 3.62 -49.50 -37.91
C ASN A 917 3.55 -49.15 -36.41
N THR A 918 4.30 -48.13 -35.99
CA THR A 918 4.43 -47.75 -34.57
C THR A 918 4.28 -46.22 -34.47
N PRO A 919 3.48 -45.70 -33.53
CA PRO A 919 3.31 -44.26 -33.40
C PRO A 919 4.63 -43.56 -33.05
N VAL A 920 4.86 -42.40 -33.65
CA VAL A 920 6.01 -41.52 -33.37
C VAL A 920 5.89 -40.92 -31.98
N PHE A 921 4.68 -40.47 -31.61
CA PHE A 921 4.39 -39.85 -30.33
C PHE A 921 3.84 -40.87 -29.31
N PRO A 922 4.55 -41.13 -28.20
CA PRO A 922 4.07 -42.05 -27.18
C PRO A 922 2.85 -41.50 -26.43
N LYS A 923 1.90 -42.38 -26.07
CA LYS A 923 0.72 -42.01 -25.26
C LYS A 923 1.10 -41.47 -23.87
N GLN A 924 2.30 -41.74 -23.37
CA GLN A 924 2.76 -41.22 -22.08
C GLN A 924 2.95 -39.70 -22.07
N ILE A 925 3.09 -39.03 -23.23
CA ILE A 925 3.27 -37.57 -23.30
C ILE A 925 2.14 -36.86 -22.56
N LEU A 926 0.89 -37.13 -22.93
CA LEU A 926 -0.27 -36.50 -22.30
C LEU A 926 -0.38 -36.91 -20.83
N GLN A 927 -0.08 -38.16 -20.49
CA GLN A 927 -0.11 -38.61 -19.09
C GLN A 927 0.90 -37.84 -18.21
N SER A 928 2.08 -37.53 -18.73
CA SER A 928 3.07 -36.69 -18.03
C SER A 928 2.59 -35.25 -17.87
N VAL A 929 2.01 -34.65 -18.92
CA VAL A 929 1.42 -33.30 -18.85
C VAL A 929 0.32 -33.23 -17.81
N GLN A 930 -0.59 -34.22 -17.78
CA GLN A 930 -1.66 -34.31 -16.80
C GLN A 930 -1.14 -34.42 -15.36
N ASN A 931 -0.09 -35.22 -15.13
CA ASN A 931 0.51 -35.36 -13.81
C ASN A 931 1.17 -34.06 -13.35
N GLN A 932 1.88 -33.36 -14.24
CA GLN A 932 2.50 -32.07 -13.94
C GLN A 932 1.44 -30.99 -13.67
N TYR A 933 0.36 -30.94 -14.48
CA TYR A 933 -0.78 -30.06 -14.23
C TYR A 933 -1.41 -30.31 -12.86
N ARG A 934 -1.64 -31.58 -12.48
CA ARG A 934 -2.20 -31.91 -11.17
C ARG A 934 -1.30 -31.49 -10.01
N SER A 935 0.00 -31.71 -10.14
CA SER A 935 0.98 -31.26 -9.14
C SER A 935 0.95 -29.74 -8.98
N GLU A 936 0.98 -29.00 -10.10
CA GLU A 936 0.89 -27.54 -10.08
C GLU A 936 -0.45 -27.05 -9.50
N LEU A 937 -1.56 -27.73 -9.82
CA LEU A 937 -2.87 -27.39 -9.26
C LEU A 937 -2.89 -27.53 -7.73
N GLU A 938 -2.36 -28.63 -7.20
CA GLU A 938 -2.25 -28.86 -5.75
C GLU A 938 -1.41 -27.76 -5.07
N ASP A 939 -0.27 -27.40 -5.67
CA ASP A 939 0.60 -26.33 -5.18
C ASP A 939 -0.11 -24.97 -5.20
N GLN A 940 -0.76 -24.60 -6.32
CA GLN A 940 -1.47 -23.33 -6.46
C GLN A 940 -2.63 -23.21 -5.45
N ILE A 941 -3.42 -24.27 -5.24
CA ILE A 941 -4.51 -24.29 -4.24
C ILE A 941 -3.93 -24.14 -2.83
N TYR A 942 -2.83 -24.84 -2.51
CA TYR A 942 -2.18 -24.74 -1.21
C TYR A 942 -1.68 -23.31 -0.92
N TYR A 943 -0.95 -22.70 -1.85
CA TYR A 943 -0.44 -21.33 -1.68
C TYR A 943 -1.55 -20.28 -1.65
N LEU A 944 -2.64 -20.48 -2.40
CA LEU A 944 -3.81 -19.62 -2.33
C LEU A 944 -4.42 -19.66 -0.92
N ASN A 945 -4.61 -20.87 -0.36
CA ASN A 945 -5.14 -21.04 0.99
C ASN A 945 -4.26 -20.37 2.07
N GLU A 946 -2.94 -20.56 2.03
CA GLU A 946 -2.01 -19.91 2.96
C GLU A 946 -2.06 -18.39 2.87
N ARG A 947 -2.12 -17.85 1.64
CA ARG A 947 -2.20 -16.41 1.42
C ARG A 947 -3.51 -15.82 1.94
N LEU A 948 -4.63 -16.49 1.68
CA LEU A 948 -5.94 -16.07 2.20
C LEU A 948 -5.96 -16.07 3.73
N ASN A 949 -5.33 -17.08 4.36
CA ASN A 949 -5.22 -17.15 5.81
C ASN A 949 -4.50 -15.93 6.42
N ILE A 950 -3.52 -15.36 5.71
CA ILE A 950 -2.81 -14.15 6.14
C ILE A 950 -3.62 -12.88 5.83
N GLN A 951 -4.13 -12.76 4.60
CA GLN A 951 -4.71 -11.51 4.10
C GLN A 951 -6.11 -11.20 4.65
N LEU A 952 -6.92 -12.22 4.97
CA LEU A 952 -8.30 -12.01 5.42
C LEU A 952 -8.38 -11.29 6.77
N LEU A 953 -7.36 -11.43 7.63
CA LEU A 953 -7.37 -10.81 8.96
C LEU A 953 -7.41 -9.27 8.88
N ASP A 954 -6.67 -8.68 7.94
CA ASP A 954 -6.65 -7.23 7.75
C ASP A 954 -7.98 -6.69 7.20
N HIS A 955 -8.69 -7.49 6.40
CA HIS A 955 -10.01 -7.14 5.86
C HIS A 955 -11.08 -7.20 6.97
N VAL A 956 -11.04 -8.23 7.82
CA VAL A 956 -11.92 -8.34 8.98
C VAL A 956 -11.73 -7.14 9.91
N LYS A 957 -10.48 -6.75 10.20
CA LYS A 957 -10.17 -5.55 10.99
C LYS A 957 -10.75 -4.28 10.36
N THR A 958 -10.62 -4.11 9.05
CA THR A 958 -11.06 -2.89 8.37
C THR A 958 -12.58 -2.72 8.44
N VAL A 959 -13.35 -3.79 8.21
CA VAL A 959 -14.82 -3.72 8.09
C VAL A 959 -15.54 -3.81 9.44
N PHE A 960 -15.15 -4.76 10.29
CA PHE A 960 -15.86 -4.99 11.56
C PHE A 960 -15.50 -3.99 12.67
N ASN A 961 -14.48 -3.12 12.48
CA ASN A 961 -14.11 -2.09 13.46
C ASN A 961 -14.86 -0.77 13.30
N THR A 962 -15.22 -0.38 12.07
CA THR A 962 -15.76 0.96 11.77
C THR A 962 -17.27 0.98 11.53
N GLN A 963 -17.86 -0.08 10.95
CA GLN A 963 -19.27 -0.05 10.52
C GLN A 963 -20.27 -0.58 11.56
N MET A 964 -19.81 -1.21 12.66
CA MET A 964 -20.70 -1.86 13.63
C MET A 964 -21.20 -0.95 14.76
N THR A 965 -20.69 0.29 14.87
CA THR A 965 -21.00 1.21 15.97
C THR A 965 -22.11 2.20 15.67
N ASP A 966 -22.45 2.41 14.40
CA ASP A 966 -23.21 3.57 13.93
C ASP A 966 -24.72 3.36 13.80
N ALA A 967 -25.23 2.12 13.94
CA ALA A 967 -26.65 1.81 13.82
C ALA A 967 -27.34 1.54 15.18
N ASN A 968 -28.61 1.93 15.29
CA ASN A 968 -29.46 1.67 16.45
C ASN A 968 -29.84 0.18 16.61
N ASP A 969 -29.83 -0.59 15.52
CA ASP A 969 -30.07 -2.03 15.52
C ASP A 969 -28.79 -2.81 15.15
N PHE A 970 -28.27 -3.55 16.12
CA PHE A 970 -27.06 -4.34 15.97
C PHE A 970 -27.23 -5.53 15.01
N LYS A 971 -28.46 -6.07 14.85
CA LYS A 971 -28.70 -7.17 13.91
C LYS A 971 -28.52 -6.69 12.47
N THR A 972 -29.07 -5.52 12.15
CA THR A 972 -28.90 -4.86 10.86
C THR A 972 -27.44 -4.45 10.60
N ALA A 973 -26.76 -3.90 11.62
CA ALA A 973 -25.32 -3.58 11.53
C ALA A 973 -24.46 -4.82 11.23
N LYS A 974 -24.75 -5.97 11.86
CA LYS A 974 -24.05 -7.23 11.63
C LYS A 974 -24.20 -7.73 10.20
N ARG A 975 -25.41 -7.64 9.64
CA ARG A 975 -25.67 -8.03 8.25
C ARG A 975 -24.96 -7.11 7.26
N HIS A 976 -25.01 -5.79 7.49
CA HIS A 976 -24.31 -4.82 6.64
C HIS A 976 -22.79 -5.02 6.65
N ALA A 977 -22.17 -5.14 7.84
CA ALA A 977 -20.73 -5.38 7.95
C ALA A 977 -20.32 -6.71 7.31
N ALA A 978 -21.10 -7.77 7.47
CA ALA A 978 -20.86 -9.04 6.81
C ALA A 978 -20.94 -8.91 5.28
N LYS A 979 -21.96 -8.23 4.74
CA LYS A 979 -22.09 -8.00 3.29
C LYS A 979 -20.93 -7.16 2.76
N THR A 980 -20.59 -6.04 3.40
CA THR A 980 -19.43 -5.23 3.01
C THR A 980 -18.13 -6.05 3.00
N TYR A 981 -17.92 -6.88 4.01
CA TYR A 981 -16.73 -7.74 4.09
C TYR A 981 -16.70 -8.77 2.96
N LEU A 982 -17.80 -9.50 2.77
CA LEU A 982 -17.93 -10.46 1.68
C LEU A 982 -17.74 -9.80 0.31
N ASP A 983 -18.29 -8.61 0.14
CA ASP A 983 -18.20 -7.84 -1.09
C ASP A 983 -16.76 -7.46 -1.46
N GLN A 984 -15.98 -7.06 -0.46
CA GLN A 984 -14.56 -6.74 -0.65
C GLN A 984 -13.73 -7.98 -0.97
N ILE A 985 -13.98 -9.10 -0.28
CA ILE A 985 -13.18 -10.31 -0.52
C ILE A 985 -13.59 -11.05 -1.79
N HIS A 986 -14.87 -11.07 -2.17
CA HIS A 986 -15.34 -11.76 -3.38
C HIS A 986 -14.75 -11.18 -4.65
N GLN A 987 -14.58 -9.86 -4.73
CA GLN A 987 -13.89 -9.22 -5.86
C GLN A 987 -12.46 -9.77 -6.00
N LYS A 988 -11.71 -9.78 -4.89
CA LYS A 988 -10.33 -10.27 -4.88
C LYS A 988 -10.24 -11.77 -5.17
N LEU A 989 -11.18 -12.55 -4.65
CA LEU A 989 -11.24 -13.99 -4.85
C LEU A 989 -11.59 -14.36 -6.30
N TYR A 990 -12.53 -13.62 -6.91
CA TYR A 990 -12.88 -13.77 -8.32
C TYR A 990 -11.68 -13.55 -9.24
N LEU A 991 -10.90 -12.52 -8.94
CA LEU A 991 -9.65 -12.24 -9.64
C LEU A 991 -8.65 -13.39 -9.46
N GLU A 992 -8.33 -13.77 -8.22
CA GLU A 992 -7.35 -14.85 -7.96
C GLU A 992 -7.74 -16.15 -8.66
N GLN A 993 -9.05 -16.46 -8.70
CA GLN A 993 -9.58 -17.58 -9.48
C GLN A 993 -9.29 -17.43 -10.98
N THR A 994 -9.64 -16.29 -11.57
CA THR A 994 -9.47 -16.00 -13.00
C THR A 994 -7.99 -16.09 -13.40
N LEU A 995 -7.10 -15.55 -12.58
CA LEU A 995 -5.65 -15.62 -12.77
C LEU A 995 -5.14 -17.06 -12.68
N MET A 996 -5.64 -17.84 -11.72
CA MET A 996 -5.29 -19.23 -11.56
C MET A 996 -5.70 -20.07 -12.79
N ILE A 997 -6.90 -19.88 -13.33
CA ILE A 997 -7.36 -20.55 -14.55
C ILE A 997 -6.40 -20.32 -15.71
N ASN A 998 -5.98 -19.07 -15.92
CA ASN A 998 -5.04 -18.70 -16.98
C ASN A 998 -3.62 -19.26 -16.73
N ARG A 999 -3.13 -19.23 -15.48
CA ARG A 999 -1.85 -19.86 -15.09
C ARG A 999 -1.85 -21.35 -15.41
N MET A 1000 -2.91 -22.04 -15.01
CA MET A 1000 -3.05 -23.49 -15.22
C MET A 1000 -3.09 -23.83 -16.71
N LYS A 1001 -3.81 -23.04 -17.52
CA LYS A 1001 -3.81 -23.18 -18.99
C LYS A 1001 -2.41 -23.02 -19.56
N LYS A 1002 -1.71 -21.92 -19.23
CA LYS A 1002 -0.36 -21.65 -19.75
C LYS A 1002 0.64 -22.72 -19.32
N HIS A 1003 0.56 -23.17 -18.06
CA HIS A 1003 1.38 -24.27 -17.56
C HIS A 1003 1.12 -25.55 -18.37
N PHE A 1004 -0.14 -25.88 -18.65
CA PHE A 1004 -0.50 -27.03 -19.49
C PHE A 1004 0.15 -26.93 -20.88
N GLU A 1005 -0.01 -25.80 -21.57
CA GLU A 1005 0.54 -25.58 -22.92
C GLU A 1005 2.08 -25.66 -22.92
N ALA A 1006 2.73 -25.10 -21.90
CA ALA A 1006 4.17 -25.15 -21.73
C ALA A 1006 4.69 -26.58 -21.49
N GLN A 1007 4.03 -27.34 -20.61
CA GLN A 1007 4.40 -28.75 -20.38
C GLN A 1007 4.13 -29.60 -21.61
N PHE A 1008 3.03 -29.36 -22.34
CA PHE A 1008 2.76 -30.06 -23.59
C PHE A 1008 3.86 -29.82 -24.63
N ALA A 1009 4.27 -28.57 -24.81
CA ALA A 1009 5.42 -28.22 -25.66
C ALA A 1009 6.71 -28.90 -25.19
N HIS A 1010 6.99 -28.88 -23.89
CA HIS A 1010 8.19 -29.47 -23.30
C HIS A 1010 8.26 -30.98 -23.50
N GLN A 1011 7.14 -31.70 -23.35
CA GLN A 1011 7.09 -33.15 -23.56
C GLN A 1011 7.19 -33.55 -25.04
N LEU A 1012 6.79 -32.68 -25.96
CA LEU A 1012 6.95 -32.90 -27.41
C LEU A 1012 8.38 -32.66 -27.89
N ALA A 1013 9.10 -31.71 -27.27
CA ALA A 1013 10.40 -31.25 -27.73
C ALA A 1013 11.45 -32.37 -27.95
N PRO A 1014 11.61 -33.38 -27.06
CA PRO A 1014 12.57 -34.47 -27.28
C PRO A 1014 12.26 -35.30 -28.52
N VAL A 1015 10.98 -35.64 -28.72
CA VAL A 1015 10.55 -36.45 -29.88
C VAL A 1015 10.72 -35.66 -31.18
N ILE A 1016 10.35 -34.38 -31.17
CA ILE A 1016 10.55 -33.50 -32.33
C ILE A 1016 12.04 -33.34 -32.66
N THR A 1017 12.88 -33.19 -31.64
CA THR A 1017 14.33 -33.06 -31.82
C THR A 1017 14.93 -34.34 -32.40
N ASP A 1018 14.52 -35.50 -31.89
CA ASP A 1018 14.94 -36.81 -32.39
C ASP A 1018 14.50 -37.06 -33.84
N MET A 1019 13.23 -36.75 -34.17
CA MET A 1019 12.71 -36.83 -35.53
C MET A 1019 13.47 -35.89 -36.49
N SER A 1020 13.80 -34.68 -36.04
CA SER A 1020 14.57 -33.70 -36.81
C SER A 1020 15.98 -34.20 -37.16
N GLN A 1021 16.64 -34.92 -36.24
CA GLN A 1021 17.94 -35.55 -36.51
C GLN A 1021 17.89 -36.60 -37.63
N HIS A 1022 16.71 -37.15 -37.88
CA HIS A 1022 16.44 -38.10 -38.96
C HIS A 1022 15.69 -37.46 -40.15
N HIS A 1023 15.82 -36.14 -40.31
CA HIS A 1023 15.27 -35.33 -41.40
C HIS A 1023 13.74 -35.20 -41.44
N VAL A 1024 13.04 -35.66 -40.40
CA VAL A 1024 11.58 -35.51 -40.25
C VAL A 1024 11.31 -34.21 -39.48
N ILE A 1025 10.85 -33.19 -40.20
CA ILE A 1025 10.63 -31.84 -39.62
C ILE A 1025 9.16 -31.68 -39.26
N LEU A 1026 8.89 -31.50 -37.97
CA LEU A 1026 7.55 -31.43 -37.37
C LEU A 1026 7.33 -30.09 -36.69
N GLN A 1027 6.09 -29.60 -36.74
CA GLN A 1027 5.68 -28.35 -36.10
C GLN A 1027 4.50 -28.60 -35.16
N PRO A 1028 4.74 -28.59 -33.84
CA PRO A 1028 3.65 -28.76 -32.90
C PRO A 1028 2.86 -27.46 -32.76
N GLU A 1029 1.54 -27.53 -32.93
CA GLU A 1029 0.63 -26.46 -32.50
C GLU A 1029 0.24 -26.74 -31.04
N THR A 1030 0.83 -26.00 -30.11
CA THR A 1030 0.70 -26.22 -28.66
C THR A 1030 -0.32 -25.32 -27.99
N GLN A 1031 -0.80 -24.28 -28.69
CA GLN A 1031 -1.86 -23.40 -28.20
C GLN A 1031 -3.23 -24.08 -28.29
N ILE A 1032 -4.00 -23.96 -27.22
CA ILE A 1032 -5.29 -24.63 -27.06
C ILE A 1032 -6.37 -23.58 -26.82
N SER A 1033 -7.46 -23.68 -27.59
CA SER A 1033 -8.64 -22.83 -27.43
C SER A 1033 -9.77 -23.63 -26.79
N VAL A 1034 -10.00 -23.38 -25.50
CA VAL A 1034 -11.11 -23.95 -24.70
C VAL A 1034 -11.88 -22.79 -24.09
N GLU A 1035 -13.21 -22.92 -24.00
CA GLU A 1035 -14.04 -21.95 -23.31
C GLU A 1035 -13.61 -21.82 -21.84
N GLY A 1036 -13.50 -20.57 -21.37
CA GLY A 1036 -13.07 -20.28 -20.01
C GLY A 1036 -14.10 -20.72 -18.96
N ILE A 1037 -13.64 -20.84 -17.71
CA ILE A 1037 -14.53 -21.04 -16.57
C ILE A 1037 -15.14 -19.69 -16.20
N GLU A 1038 -16.45 -19.51 -16.41
CA GLU A 1038 -17.15 -18.25 -16.10
C GLU A 1038 -17.72 -18.18 -14.68
N GLU A 1039 -17.97 -19.34 -14.06
CA GLU A 1039 -18.58 -19.46 -12.73
C GLU A 1039 -17.61 -19.01 -11.63
N ALA A 1040 -18.09 -18.23 -10.66
CA ALA A 1040 -17.32 -17.77 -9.51
C ALA A 1040 -17.41 -18.80 -8.37
N TYR A 1041 -16.44 -19.71 -8.28
CA TYR A 1041 -16.40 -20.76 -7.24
C TYR A 1041 -16.02 -20.21 -5.86
N LEU A 1042 -15.18 -19.18 -5.80
CA LEU A 1042 -14.71 -18.59 -4.55
C LEU A 1042 -15.68 -17.52 -4.00
N GLN A 1043 -16.91 -17.95 -3.72
CA GLN A 1043 -17.99 -17.10 -3.20
C GLN A 1043 -18.61 -17.72 -1.94
N LEU A 1044 -18.79 -16.91 -0.91
CA LEU A 1044 -19.45 -17.27 0.35
C LEU A 1044 -20.89 -16.74 0.37
N ASP A 1045 -21.83 -17.59 0.78
CA ASP A 1045 -23.23 -17.19 0.98
C ASP A 1045 -23.38 -16.29 2.23
N LEU A 1046 -23.99 -15.11 2.08
CA LEU A 1046 -24.14 -14.15 3.17
C LEU A 1046 -24.94 -14.73 4.33
N THR A 1047 -26.01 -15.45 4.06
CA THR A 1047 -26.91 -15.97 5.09
C THR A 1047 -26.21 -17.04 5.94
N THR A 1048 -25.51 -17.95 5.27
CA THR A 1048 -24.68 -18.99 5.87
C THR A 1048 -23.55 -18.36 6.67
N PHE A 1049 -22.84 -17.39 6.10
CA PHE A 1049 -21.78 -16.65 6.78
C PHE A 1049 -22.30 -15.96 8.05
N ILE A 1050 -23.39 -15.20 7.96
CA ILE A 1050 -24.01 -14.51 9.11
C ILE A 1050 -24.44 -15.49 10.20
N SER A 1051 -25.00 -16.64 9.82
CA SER A 1051 -25.45 -17.66 10.75
C SER A 1051 -24.28 -18.31 11.51
N ALA A 1052 -23.11 -18.39 10.86
CA ALA A 1052 -21.90 -18.97 11.40
C ALA A 1052 -21.03 -17.95 12.15
N LEU A 1053 -21.26 -16.64 11.96
CA LEU A 1053 -20.57 -15.59 12.71
C LEU A 1053 -20.65 -15.85 14.23
N PRO A 1054 -19.57 -15.59 14.99
CA PRO A 1054 -19.51 -15.93 16.41
C PRO A 1054 -20.72 -15.43 17.19
N LYS A 1055 -21.31 -16.30 18.03
CA LYS A 1055 -22.44 -15.92 18.91
C LYS A 1055 -22.08 -14.80 19.90
N GLN A 1056 -20.78 -14.65 20.17
CA GLN A 1056 -20.23 -13.60 21.02
C GLN A 1056 -20.05 -12.27 20.29
N LEU A 1057 -20.28 -12.21 18.97
CA LEU A 1057 -20.28 -10.96 18.20
C LEU A 1057 -21.50 -10.12 18.62
N THR A 1058 -21.28 -9.19 19.56
CA THR A 1058 -22.29 -8.30 20.13
C THR A 1058 -21.74 -6.89 20.26
N LYS A 1059 -22.62 -5.87 20.32
CA LYS A 1059 -22.21 -4.46 20.50
C LYS A 1059 -21.29 -4.27 21.71
N LYS A 1060 -21.50 -5.04 22.78
CA LYS A 1060 -20.67 -4.98 23.99
C LYS A 1060 -19.27 -5.56 23.75
N ASN A 1061 -19.19 -6.70 23.08
CA ASN A 1061 -17.95 -7.45 22.94
C ASN A 1061 -17.06 -6.88 21.83
N ILE A 1062 -17.64 -6.20 20.82
CA ILE A 1062 -16.87 -5.53 19.77
C ILE A 1062 -16.22 -4.22 20.24
N LEU A 1063 -16.72 -3.63 21.33
CA LEU A 1063 -16.17 -2.46 22.01
C LEU A 1063 -15.11 -2.83 23.08
N GLN A 1064 -14.82 -4.11 23.26
CA GLN A 1064 -13.79 -4.63 24.16
C GLN A 1064 -12.64 -5.19 23.33
N PRO A 1065 -11.54 -4.45 23.12
CA PRO A 1065 -10.51 -4.84 22.16
C PRO A 1065 -9.96 -6.28 22.29
N LYS A 1066 -9.81 -6.84 23.51
CA LYS A 1066 -9.49 -8.27 23.70
C LYS A 1066 -10.48 -9.23 23.07
N GLN A 1067 -11.78 -8.95 23.26
CA GLN A 1067 -12.83 -9.76 22.66
C GLN A 1067 -12.97 -9.43 21.18
N GLN A 1068 -12.69 -8.20 20.78
CA GLN A 1068 -12.67 -7.75 19.39
C GLN A 1068 -11.59 -8.50 18.58
N GLN A 1069 -10.34 -8.59 19.05
CA GLN A 1069 -9.27 -9.34 18.38
C GLN A 1069 -9.57 -10.84 18.30
N LYS A 1070 -10.12 -11.40 19.38
CA LYS A 1070 -10.56 -12.79 19.39
C LYS A 1070 -11.68 -13.01 18.38
N LEU A 1071 -12.68 -12.14 18.35
CA LEU A 1071 -13.77 -12.19 17.38
C LEU A 1071 -13.27 -11.99 15.95
N GLN A 1072 -12.31 -11.09 15.71
CA GLN A 1072 -11.70 -10.89 14.39
C GLN A 1072 -10.99 -12.16 13.91
N THR A 1073 -10.21 -12.79 14.80
CA THR A 1073 -9.53 -14.06 14.51
C THR A 1073 -10.56 -15.18 14.26
N GLU A 1074 -11.60 -15.28 15.08
CA GLU A 1074 -12.69 -16.26 14.90
C GLU A 1074 -13.45 -16.05 13.58
N ILE A 1075 -13.72 -14.80 13.18
CA ILE A 1075 -14.36 -14.47 11.89
C ILE A 1075 -13.43 -14.81 10.73
N LYS A 1076 -12.13 -14.54 10.87
CA LYS A 1076 -11.12 -14.93 9.86
C LYS A 1076 -11.03 -16.44 9.74
N ASP A 1077 -10.95 -17.17 10.84
CA ASP A 1077 -10.86 -18.64 10.87
C ASP A 1077 -12.11 -19.24 10.23
N LEU A 1078 -13.28 -18.72 10.57
CA LEU A 1078 -14.55 -19.08 9.95
C LEU A 1078 -14.55 -18.83 8.44
N SER A 1079 -14.04 -17.67 8.01
CA SER A 1079 -13.97 -17.33 6.57
C SER A 1079 -13.09 -18.34 5.82
N VAL A 1080 -11.92 -18.66 6.39
CA VAL A 1080 -11.01 -19.67 5.82
C VAL A 1080 -11.67 -21.05 5.77
N GLU A 1081 -12.33 -21.47 6.85
CA GLU A 1081 -13.03 -22.76 6.92
C GLU A 1081 -14.10 -22.90 5.84
N GLN A 1082 -14.93 -21.86 5.64
CA GLN A 1082 -15.97 -21.91 4.61
C GLN A 1082 -15.37 -21.89 3.20
N LEU A 1083 -14.30 -21.11 2.98
CA LEU A 1083 -13.60 -21.06 1.69
C LEU A 1083 -12.93 -22.38 1.32
N GLN A 1084 -12.64 -23.29 2.27
CA GLN A 1084 -12.09 -24.60 1.93
C GLN A 1084 -13.01 -25.40 1.00
N THR A 1085 -14.33 -25.31 1.20
CA THR A 1085 -15.29 -25.99 0.32
C THR A 1085 -15.25 -25.40 -1.08
N CYS A 1086 -15.25 -24.07 -1.17
CA CYS A 1086 -15.12 -23.32 -2.43
C CYS A 1086 -13.82 -23.64 -3.18
N LEU A 1087 -12.70 -23.79 -2.46
CA LEU A 1087 -11.40 -24.16 -3.03
C LEU A 1087 -11.41 -25.59 -3.60
N VAL A 1088 -12.13 -26.52 -2.96
CA VAL A 1088 -12.33 -27.87 -3.48
C VAL A 1088 -13.17 -27.83 -4.76
N ASP A 1089 -14.23 -27.02 -4.79
CA ASP A 1089 -15.08 -26.87 -5.98
C ASP A 1089 -14.31 -26.25 -7.15
N LEU A 1090 -13.50 -25.22 -6.89
CA LEU A 1090 -12.59 -24.65 -7.87
C LEU A 1090 -11.58 -25.68 -8.38
N ALA A 1091 -10.97 -26.46 -7.50
CA ALA A 1091 -10.04 -27.52 -7.89
C ALA A 1091 -10.73 -28.58 -8.77
N ASN A 1092 -11.99 -28.93 -8.46
CA ASN A 1092 -12.79 -29.83 -9.28
C ASN A 1092 -13.08 -29.24 -10.67
N ALA A 1093 -13.43 -27.96 -10.74
CA ALA A 1093 -13.65 -27.26 -12.00
C ALA A 1093 -12.37 -27.19 -12.85
N LEU A 1094 -11.22 -26.87 -12.24
CA LEU A 1094 -9.92 -26.87 -12.92
C LEU A 1094 -9.48 -28.27 -13.38
N ASN A 1095 -9.87 -29.33 -12.66
CA ASN A 1095 -9.67 -30.71 -13.11
C ASN A 1095 -10.60 -31.08 -14.28
N GLN A 1096 -11.81 -30.52 -14.36
CA GLN A 1096 -12.67 -30.70 -15.54
C GLN A 1096 -12.13 -29.92 -16.73
N TYR A 1097 -11.63 -28.71 -16.50
CA TYR A 1097 -10.99 -27.88 -17.49
C TYR A 1097 -9.73 -28.54 -18.07
N GLU A 1098 -8.91 -29.19 -17.22
CA GLU A 1098 -7.79 -30.03 -17.67
C GLU A 1098 -8.23 -31.12 -18.65
N LYS A 1099 -9.35 -31.80 -18.40
CA LYS A 1099 -9.85 -32.84 -19.32
C LYS A 1099 -10.20 -32.25 -20.68
N ALA A 1100 -10.79 -31.06 -20.71
CA ALA A 1100 -11.07 -30.35 -21.95
C ALA A 1100 -9.76 -30.00 -22.68
N LEU A 1101 -8.77 -29.43 -21.97
CA LEU A 1101 -7.44 -29.14 -22.53
C LEU A 1101 -6.78 -30.41 -23.10
N THR A 1102 -6.82 -31.52 -22.37
CA THR A 1102 -6.27 -32.81 -22.80
C THR A 1102 -6.97 -33.34 -24.04
N GLN A 1103 -8.29 -33.19 -24.16
CA GLN A 1103 -9.02 -33.62 -25.36
C GLN A 1103 -8.59 -32.85 -26.61
N PHE A 1104 -8.39 -31.53 -26.49
CA PHE A 1104 -7.84 -30.71 -27.57
C PHE A 1104 -6.38 -31.06 -27.87
N ALA A 1105 -5.55 -31.26 -26.85
CA ALA A 1105 -4.17 -31.69 -27.02
C ALA A 1105 -4.06 -33.04 -27.72
N GLU A 1106 -4.97 -33.98 -27.44
CA GLU A 1106 -5.05 -35.27 -28.12
C GLU A 1106 -5.37 -35.10 -29.61
N GLN A 1107 -6.31 -34.22 -29.98
CA GLN A 1107 -6.60 -33.91 -31.38
C GLN A 1107 -5.39 -33.30 -32.10
N LYS A 1108 -4.68 -32.38 -31.45
CA LYS A 1108 -3.44 -31.79 -31.99
C LYS A 1108 -2.35 -32.84 -32.14
N LEU A 1109 -2.18 -33.74 -31.17
CA LEU A 1109 -1.21 -34.82 -31.21
C LEU A 1109 -1.51 -35.82 -32.35
N GLN A 1110 -2.78 -36.18 -32.54
CA GLN A 1110 -3.21 -37.04 -33.65
C GLN A 1110 -2.94 -36.39 -35.01
N THR A 1111 -3.16 -35.08 -35.12
CA THR A 1111 -2.83 -34.30 -36.33
C THR A 1111 -1.33 -34.32 -36.58
N LEU A 1112 -0.52 -34.09 -35.54
CA LEU A 1112 0.94 -34.09 -35.61
C LEU A 1112 1.50 -35.47 -35.96
N GLU A 1113 0.92 -36.54 -35.42
CA GLU A 1113 1.26 -37.94 -35.76
C GLU A 1113 0.99 -38.23 -37.23
N ALA A 1114 -0.17 -37.80 -37.76
CA ALA A 1114 -0.49 -37.99 -39.17
C ALA A 1114 0.51 -37.27 -40.10
N VAL A 1115 0.92 -36.04 -39.72
CA VAL A 1115 1.97 -35.30 -40.43
C VAL A 1115 3.30 -36.06 -40.35
N ALA A 1116 3.69 -36.55 -39.18
CA ALA A 1116 4.94 -37.30 -39.02
C ALA A 1116 4.98 -38.57 -39.87
N GLN A 1117 3.90 -39.35 -39.89
CA GLN A 1117 3.79 -40.55 -40.72
C GLN A 1117 3.90 -40.24 -42.22
N GLN A 1118 3.24 -39.18 -42.67
CA GLN A 1118 3.33 -38.74 -44.07
C GLN A 1118 4.76 -38.36 -44.47
N GLU A 1119 5.49 -37.67 -43.60
CA GLU A 1119 6.88 -37.27 -43.84
C GLU A 1119 7.84 -38.45 -43.83
N ILE A 1120 7.63 -39.41 -42.92
CA ILE A 1120 8.39 -40.67 -42.88
C ILE A 1120 8.19 -41.47 -44.16
N GLU A 1121 6.95 -41.61 -44.64
CA GLU A 1121 6.63 -42.33 -45.89
C GLU A 1121 7.31 -41.67 -47.12
N LYS A 1122 7.30 -40.33 -47.17
CA LYS A 1122 8.03 -39.59 -48.21
C LYS A 1122 9.53 -39.83 -48.16
N LEU A 1123 10.16 -39.74 -46.99
CA LEU A 1123 11.61 -39.96 -46.85
C LEU A 1123 12.01 -41.41 -47.17
N LEU A 1124 11.19 -42.39 -46.82
CA LEU A 1124 11.44 -43.80 -47.14
C LEU A 1124 11.30 -44.08 -48.64
N SER A 1125 10.34 -43.43 -49.31
CA SER A 1125 10.11 -43.55 -50.76
C SER A 1125 11.05 -42.70 -51.63
N PHE A 1126 11.72 -41.72 -51.04
CA PHE A 1126 12.69 -40.87 -51.73
C PHE A 1126 13.98 -41.62 -52.06
N GLU A 1127 14.36 -41.64 -53.35
CA GLU A 1127 15.66 -42.14 -53.83
C GLU A 1127 16.40 -41.00 -54.55
N LEU A 1128 17.55 -40.57 -54.00
CA LEU A 1128 18.39 -39.54 -54.62
C LEU A 1128 19.04 -40.04 -55.93
N ASP A 1129 18.32 -39.83 -57.03
CA ASP A 1129 18.87 -39.94 -58.37
C ASP A 1129 19.90 -38.82 -58.67
N GLN A 1130 20.66 -38.94 -59.76
CA GLN A 1130 21.69 -37.94 -60.11
C GLN A 1130 21.11 -36.54 -60.35
N THR A 1131 19.86 -36.46 -60.82
CA THR A 1131 19.16 -35.22 -61.13
C THR A 1131 18.80 -34.46 -59.87
N GLN A 1132 18.26 -35.15 -58.86
CA GLN A 1132 17.87 -34.57 -57.58
C GLN A 1132 19.08 -34.10 -56.77
N ARG A 1133 20.22 -34.82 -56.83
CA ARG A 1133 21.47 -34.36 -56.23
C ARG A 1133 21.94 -33.03 -56.81
N GLN A 1134 21.89 -32.90 -58.13
CA GLN A 1134 22.30 -31.68 -58.80
C GLN A 1134 21.39 -30.50 -58.42
N THR A 1135 20.07 -30.72 -58.36
CA THR A 1135 19.10 -29.72 -57.89
C THR A 1135 19.36 -29.29 -56.45
N LEU A 1136 19.68 -30.23 -55.54
CA LEU A 1136 20.00 -29.95 -54.14
C LEU A 1136 21.30 -29.14 -53.99
N GLN A 1137 22.36 -29.51 -54.74
CA GLN A 1137 23.65 -28.79 -54.77
C GLN A 1137 23.51 -27.35 -55.31
N GLU A 1138 22.54 -27.08 -56.18
CA GLU A 1138 22.24 -25.74 -56.71
C GLU A 1138 21.31 -24.92 -55.81
N THR A 1139 20.40 -25.56 -55.06
CA THR A 1139 19.35 -24.91 -54.27
C THR A 1139 19.82 -24.55 -52.86
N LEU A 1140 20.63 -25.41 -52.22
CA LEU A 1140 21.11 -25.23 -50.85
C LEU A 1140 21.98 -23.96 -50.65
N PRO A 1141 22.92 -23.60 -51.55
CA PRO A 1141 23.68 -22.37 -51.42
C PRO A 1141 22.81 -21.11 -51.50
N LYS A 1142 21.74 -21.15 -52.32
CA LYS A 1142 20.78 -20.05 -52.44
C LYS A 1142 19.94 -19.89 -51.17
N LEU A 1143 19.48 -20.99 -50.58
CA LEU A 1143 18.77 -20.99 -49.29
C LEU A 1143 19.66 -20.43 -48.16
N LYS A 1144 20.91 -20.90 -48.06
CA LYS A 1144 21.89 -20.39 -47.09
C LYS A 1144 22.19 -18.89 -47.29
N GLN A 1145 22.11 -18.37 -48.51
CA GLN A 1145 22.30 -16.96 -48.81
C GLN A 1145 21.06 -16.10 -48.54
N ILE A 1146 19.86 -16.67 -48.60
CA ILE A 1146 18.60 -15.96 -48.28
C ILE A 1146 18.39 -15.84 -46.77
N LEU A 1147 18.84 -16.84 -46.00
CA LEU A 1147 18.63 -16.94 -44.54
C LEU A 1147 19.78 -16.40 -43.68
N ASN A 1148 20.97 -16.15 -44.26
CA ASN A 1148 22.09 -15.44 -43.62
C ASN A 1148 22.15 -13.99 -44.13
#